data_AF-A0A8E1UQY7-F1
#
_entry.id   AF-A0A8E1UQY7-F1
#
_cell.length_a   1.000
_cell.length_b   1.000
_cell.length_c   1.000
_cell.angle_alpha   90.00
_cell.angle_beta   90.00
_cell.angle_gamma   90.00
#
_symmetry.space_group_name_H-M   'P 1'
#
loop_
_entity.id
_entity.type
_entity.pdbx_description
1 polymer ?
#
loop_
_entity_poly.entity_id
_entity_poly.type
_entity_poly.pdbx_seq_one_letter_code
_entity_poly.pdbx_strand_id
1 'polypeptide(L)'
;MNNFTMHIIKAAAMTLVAAVCITVQAAGPKRVVQVQKAKKQVVITDVNSDVTPAPLKIRPNNASAAQRDILIDEDFSKVTGGSMETPDTTKFLASSYYEPGIFIDPSMTKDGTWAGESVYAAGGALYLKTYNPMIYAALMTPLGDYSGEITLTFKVKAMPCWIVYNEDPETGEEIWGLSRGSTIGVQVCRGGYTSSQLADTDLEDGSGYYTTRLYENQGWTEIELHFNNYSGDSDGYICFFTEGAVLIDDVKVTSAPTFLAAPKVICVTDFQADRFTIEWQPLRKAFEYYVDLYKMTYTSDTDGAFSEDFENYTAPQEGWGVTSSEISPDKGMDGSKAMVMYDRDTLTTPENGATYKTMDFYMKFVTHYDDPYMSMATVYVDGLTESGWKTVAYIYASYFIDGDIVRLSDEIYGFANTYKAIRIRPGDMEEGEYILVDNIDIETNRPFRLERVFGENSSDWGDESNDTYYDYTDGTSYTFTGLDPETEYYYSVRGHYVFTFSDKLIYHAFGVCSPEVLPASNIDSNGSFTANWNLAPKATGYTVEMFGVTKVEEDDADFILLEETFDKINDEVTSATDWRSPEILGNDDSSRLDQYTALPGWTGVGNTIAQGMLGCESSSYILTEIVTPEIYVGNDDEIRVYVKAYGGLGDQLILRVDGKSYFVPFEQSEEGTGYINGLYSLPVTSEFAQIVMFTSNYGAFMLDEIRFTQAVNEGDVVITPIAAVDTDSETTSYMFTGLDGYGFDTYGYYVTSHFELEGKSTTSQPSETVVVNLQTGDSHVTTGMDSAKADAGVSEVARYSLDGRKLSAPQKGINILRMSDGTTRKVIVK
;
A
#
# COMPACT_ATOMS: atom_id res chain seq x y z
N MET A 1 7.66 37.12 -3.20
CA MET A 1 7.43 38.56 -3.49
C MET A 1 6.71 38.64 -4.83
N ASN A 2 5.73 39.52 -5.02
CA ASN A 2 4.76 39.39 -6.12
C ASN A 2 5.25 39.99 -7.46
N ASN A 3 4.57 39.57 -8.52
CA ASN A 3 4.54 40.09 -9.90
C ASN A 3 5.75 39.74 -10.79
N PHE A 4 5.50 38.89 -11.80
CA PHE A 4 5.13 39.42 -13.12
C PHE A 4 4.15 38.47 -13.83
N THR A 5 3.17 39.02 -14.55
CA THR A 5 2.09 38.26 -15.21
C THR A 5 1.74 38.89 -16.56
N MET A 6 1.29 38.07 -17.51
CA MET A 6 0.39 38.42 -18.64
C MET A 6 1.01 38.99 -19.95
N HIS A 7 0.52 38.45 -21.09
CA HIS A 7 0.91 38.65 -22.52
C HIS A 7 2.13 37.80 -22.93
N ILE A 8 2.16 37.02 -24.04
CA ILE A 8 1.60 37.16 -25.41
C ILE A 8 1.22 35.77 -26.00
N ILE A 9 0.34 35.51 -26.99
CA ILE A 9 -0.89 36.14 -27.55
C ILE A 9 -1.77 35.02 -28.19
N LYS A 10 -3.10 35.13 -28.03
CA LYS A 10 -4.20 34.42 -28.72
C LYS A 10 -4.13 34.44 -30.27
N ALA A 11 -4.33 33.31 -30.97
CA ALA A 11 -4.37 33.30 -32.45
C ALA A 11 -5.21 32.21 -33.19
N ALA A 12 -6.42 31.84 -32.74
CA ALA A 12 -7.40 31.14 -33.61
C ALA A 12 -8.86 31.34 -33.12
N ALA A 13 -9.73 31.99 -33.90
CA ALA A 13 -11.15 32.13 -33.60
C ALA A 13 -12.01 32.43 -34.85
N MET A 14 -13.31 32.13 -34.74
CA MET A 14 -14.41 32.36 -35.70
C MET A 14 -14.54 31.43 -36.92
N THR A 15 -15.68 30.73 -36.98
CA THR A 15 -16.72 31.02 -37.99
C THR A 15 -18.11 30.76 -37.39
N LEU A 16 -19.08 31.64 -37.69
CA LEU A 16 -20.46 31.59 -37.17
C LEU A 16 -21.38 30.69 -38.02
N VAL A 17 -22.32 30.00 -37.36
CA VAL A 17 -23.75 29.94 -37.79
C VAL A 17 -24.62 29.93 -36.52
N ALA A 18 -25.78 30.61 -36.55
CA ALA A 18 -26.75 30.60 -35.44
C ALA A 18 -28.20 30.46 -35.96
N ALA A 19 -29.03 29.71 -35.23
CA ALA A 19 -30.49 29.63 -35.41
C ALA A 19 -31.17 29.23 -34.07
N VAL A 20 -31.63 30.21 -33.29
CA VAL A 20 -33.06 30.61 -33.15
C VAL A 20 -33.88 29.72 -32.21
N CYS A 21 -34.41 30.35 -31.16
CA CYS A 21 -35.16 29.75 -30.06
C CYS A 21 -36.65 29.49 -30.38
N ILE A 22 -37.31 28.70 -29.54
CA ILE A 22 -38.71 28.90 -29.11
C ILE A 22 -38.82 28.47 -27.63
N THR A 23 -39.56 29.24 -26.83
CA THR A 23 -39.88 28.91 -25.43
C THR A 23 -41.33 28.44 -25.29
N VAL A 24 -41.56 27.41 -24.46
CA VAL A 24 -42.87 27.05 -23.90
C VAL A 24 -42.67 26.70 -22.42
N GLN A 25 -43.61 27.07 -21.56
CA GLN A 25 -43.45 27.08 -20.11
C GLN A 25 -44.44 26.14 -19.42
N ALA A 26 -44.01 25.55 -18.30
CA ALA A 26 -44.83 24.93 -17.24
C ALA A 26 -45.78 23.75 -17.61
N ALA A 27 -45.21 22.55 -17.66
CA ALA A 27 -45.81 21.35 -17.05
C ALA A 27 -44.67 20.41 -16.63
N GLY A 28 -44.61 20.01 -15.36
CA GLY A 28 -43.50 19.21 -14.83
C GLY A 28 -43.57 17.74 -15.25
N PRO A 29 -42.53 17.18 -15.92
CA PRO A 29 -42.45 15.75 -16.23
C PRO A 29 -41.51 15.02 -15.24
N LYS A 30 -41.63 13.69 -15.16
CA LYS A 30 -40.51 12.86 -14.67
C LYS A 30 -39.27 13.15 -15.53
N ARG A 31 -38.11 13.34 -14.92
CA ARG A 31 -36.83 13.43 -15.66
C ARG A 31 -36.53 12.06 -16.30
N VAL A 32 -36.93 11.90 -17.56
CA VAL A 32 -36.38 10.84 -18.40
C VAL A 32 -34.97 11.30 -18.80
N VAL A 33 -33.98 10.92 -17.99
CA VAL A 33 -32.57 11.07 -18.36
C VAL A 33 -32.34 10.23 -19.61
N GLN A 34 -31.88 10.85 -20.69
CA GLN A 34 -31.35 10.09 -21.82
C GLN A 34 -29.97 9.57 -21.43
N VAL A 35 -29.96 8.43 -20.73
CA VAL A 35 -28.74 7.66 -20.49
C VAL A 35 -28.12 7.36 -21.84
N GLN A 36 -26.98 7.99 -22.14
CA GLN A 36 -26.16 7.55 -23.26
C GLN A 36 -25.73 6.12 -22.95
N LYS A 37 -25.91 5.20 -23.91
CA LYS A 37 -25.48 3.82 -23.73
C LYS A 37 -24.01 3.80 -23.31
N ALA A 38 -23.71 3.10 -22.22
CA ALA A 38 -22.35 2.96 -21.71
C ALA A 38 -21.37 2.65 -22.86
N LYS A 39 -20.40 3.54 -23.07
CA LYS A 39 -19.22 3.21 -23.87
C LYS A 39 -18.45 2.18 -23.04
N LYS A 40 -18.42 0.90 -23.44
CA LYS A 40 -17.44 -0.05 -22.89
C LYS A 40 -16.06 0.28 -23.51
N GLN A 41 -15.51 1.43 -23.12
CA GLN A 41 -14.09 1.73 -23.29
C GLN A 41 -13.29 0.75 -22.44
N VAL A 42 -12.11 0.39 -22.93
CA VAL A 42 -11.28 -0.61 -22.27
C VAL A 42 -10.67 0.02 -21.03
N VAL A 43 -11.13 -0.43 -19.87
CA VAL A 43 -10.47 -0.19 -18.59
C VAL A 43 -9.08 -0.83 -18.66
N ILE A 44 -8.05 -0.04 -18.38
CA ILE A 44 -6.73 -0.57 -18.02
C ILE A 44 -6.83 -1.04 -16.57
N THR A 45 -6.79 -2.34 -16.35
CA THR A 45 -6.73 -2.95 -15.02
C THR A 45 -5.27 -3.16 -14.60
N ASP A 46 -4.97 -3.04 -13.31
CA ASP A 46 -3.72 -3.59 -12.75
C ASP A 46 -3.61 -5.09 -13.08
N VAL A 47 -2.48 -5.50 -13.66
CA VAL A 47 -2.22 -6.89 -14.08
C VAL A 47 -1.20 -7.52 -13.13
N ASN A 48 -1.69 -8.43 -12.27
CA ASN A 48 -0.84 -9.34 -11.50
C ASN A 48 -0.09 -10.30 -12.44
N SER A 49 1.05 -10.86 -12.01
CA SER A 49 1.86 -11.72 -12.88
C SER A 49 1.07 -12.94 -13.43
N ASP A 50 1.06 -13.09 -14.76
CA ASP A 50 0.64 -14.32 -15.46
C ASP A 50 1.47 -15.56 -15.04
N VAL A 51 2.62 -15.36 -14.38
CA VAL A 51 3.60 -16.38 -14.03
C VAL A 51 3.78 -16.43 -12.52
N THR A 52 2.82 -17.01 -11.81
CA THR A 52 3.00 -17.35 -10.38
C THR A 52 4.15 -18.36 -10.23
N PRO A 53 5.22 -18.07 -9.47
CA PRO A 53 6.25 -19.05 -9.17
C PRO A 53 5.64 -20.25 -8.44
N ALA A 54 6.04 -21.46 -8.78
CA ALA A 54 5.67 -22.66 -8.04
C ALA A 54 6.89 -23.21 -7.29
N PRO A 55 6.75 -23.66 -6.02
CA PRO A 55 7.82 -24.36 -5.32
C PRO A 55 8.29 -25.59 -6.11
N LEU A 56 9.55 -25.95 -5.96
CA LEU A 56 10.18 -27.07 -6.67
C LEU A 56 9.64 -28.41 -6.16
N LYS A 57 8.50 -28.86 -6.69
CA LYS A 57 7.76 -30.09 -6.32
C LYS A 57 8.56 -31.41 -6.35
N ILE A 58 9.83 -31.38 -6.76
CA ILE A 58 10.77 -32.52 -6.75
C ILE A 58 12.16 -32.00 -6.35
N ARG A 59 12.73 -32.52 -5.26
CA ARG A 59 14.11 -32.22 -4.82
C ARG A 59 15.12 -32.56 -5.94
N PRO A 60 15.98 -31.62 -6.38
CA PRO A 60 16.95 -31.89 -7.44
C PRO A 60 18.04 -32.90 -7.03
N ASN A 61 18.09 -34.04 -7.72
CA ASN A 61 19.08 -35.11 -7.44
C ASN A 61 20.54 -34.75 -7.75
N ASN A 62 20.79 -33.67 -8.51
CA ASN A 62 22.12 -33.20 -8.93
C ASN A 62 22.25 -31.67 -8.83
N ALA A 63 21.77 -31.07 -7.73
CA ALA A 63 21.93 -29.62 -7.50
C ALA A 63 23.42 -29.22 -7.58
N SER A 64 23.75 -28.18 -8.36
CA SER A 64 25.11 -27.67 -8.52
C SER A 64 25.13 -26.14 -8.48
N ALA A 65 26.06 -25.57 -7.70
CA ALA A 65 26.30 -24.13 -7.67
C ALA A 65 26.76 -23.54 -9.03
N ALA A 66 27.17 -24.39 -9.98
CA ALA A 66 27.50 -24.01 -11.36
C ALA A 66 26.30 -24.02 -12.32
N GLN A 67 25.12 -24.48 -11.90
CA GLN A 67 23.89 -24.32 -12.68
C GLN A 67 23.50 -22.84 -12.71
N ARG A 68 22.98 -22.37 -13.84
CA ARG A 68 22.30 -21.09 -13.98
C ARG A 68 20.96 -21.34 -14.66
N ASP A 69 19.89 -20.93 -14.01
CA ASP A 69 18.54 -20.97 -14.60
C ASP A 69 18.39 -19.73 -15.49
N ILE A 70 17.75 -19.86 -16.64
CA ILE A 70 17.39 -18.70 -17.49
C ILE A 70 16.04 -18.19 -17.00
N LEU A 71 15.96 -16.90 -16.64
CA LEU A 71 14.72 -16.23 -16.25
C LEU A 71 14.14 -15.45 -17.44
N ILE A 72 15.00 -14.75 -18.17
CA ILE A 72 14.67 -14.01 -19.40
C ILE A 72 15.75 -14.31 -20.45
N ASP A 73 15.33 -14.44 -21.71
CA ASP A 73 16.18 -14.52 -22.90
C ASP A 73 15.40 -13.88 -24.06
N GLU A 74 15.49 -12.57 -24.21
CA GLU A 74 14.72 -11.77 -25.16
C GLU A 74 15.64 -11.14 -26.22
N ASP A 75 15.28 -11.25 -27.49
CA ASP A 75 16.01 -10.67 -28.63
C ASP A 75 15.15 -9.74 -29.49
N PHE A 76 13.91 -9.46 -29.04
CA PHE A 76 12.94 -8.57 -29.68
C PHE A 76 12.75 -8.79 -31.19
N SER A 77 13.09 -9.97 -31.71
CA SER A 77 13.12 -10.27 -33.15
C SER A 77 11.74 -10.32 -33.79
N LYS A 78 10.67 -10.35 -32.97
CA LYS A 78 9.27 -10.20 -33.41
C LYS A 78 8.80 -8.73 -33.46
N VAL A 79 9.53 -7.77 -32.88
CA VAL A 79 9.19 -6.33 -32.90
C VAL A 79 9.28 -5.80 -34.33
N THR A 80 8.14 -5.35 -34.88
CA THR A 80 8.06 -4.82 -36.25
C THR A 80 7.54 -3.38 -36.30
N GLY A 81 8.13 -2.59 -37.20
CA GLY A 81 7.94 -1.15 -37.29
C GLY A 81 9.29 -0.43 -37.17
N GLY A 82 9.50 0.60 -38.00
CA GLY A 82 10.75 1.36 -38.01
C GLY A 82 11.97 0.54 -38.41
N SER A 83 13.13 0.98 -37.91
CA SER A 83 14.45 0.35 -38.02
C SER A 83 15.40 0.95 -36.98
N MET A 84 16.51 0.29 -36.67
CA MET A 84 17.51 0.81 -35.71
C MET A 84 18.06 2.20 -36.08
N GLU A 85 18.13 2.53 -37.38
CA GLU A 85 18.57 3.84 -37.87
C GLU A 85 17.43 4.87 -38.04
N THR A 86 16.17 4.44 -37.95
CA THR A 86 14.98 5.31 -37.96
C THR A 86 13.82 4.57 -37.28
N PRO A 87 13.69 4.66 -35.94
CA PRO A 87 12.60 4.03 -35.20
C PRO A 87 11.22 4.59 -35.57
N ASP A 88 10.17 3.80 -35.32
CA ASP A 88 8.79 4.21 -35.54
C ASP A 88 8.26 5.00 -34.35
N THR A 89 8.52 6.31 -34.35
CA THR A 89 8.00 7.24 -33.33
C THR A 89 6.60 7.77 -33.65
N THR A 90 5.79 7.05 -34.43
CA THR A 90 4.42 7.48 -34.79
C THR A 90 3.33 6.89 -33.89
N LYS A 91 3.70 5.89 -33.07
CA LYS A 91 2.85 5.15 -32.14
C LYS A 91 3.71 4.60 -31.01
N PHE A 92 3.15 4.49 -29.81
CA PHE A 92 3.82 3.78 -28.72
C PHE A 92 3.66 2.26 -28.89
N LEU A 93 4.61 1.51 -28.33
CA LEU A 93 4.44 0.10 -27.97
C LEU A 93 4.00 -0.04 -26.50
N ALA A 94 4.41 0.89 -25.64
CA ALA A 94 3.97 1.03 -24.26
C ALA A 94 4.13 2.48 -23.76
N SER A 95 3.13 3.00 -23.05
CA SER A 95 3.15 4.27 -22.30
C SER A 95 1.95 4.33 -21.35
N SER A 96 2.12 4.90 -20.15
CA SER A 96 1.03 5.17 -19.21
C SER A 96 0.12 6.32 -19.67
N TYR A 97 0.64 7.24 -20.48
CA TYR A 97 -0.06 8.45 -20.94
C TYR A 97 -0.84 8.25 -22.25
N TYR A 98 -0.58 7.17 -23.00
CA TYR A 98 -1.08 6.99 -24.37
C TYR A 98 -1.39 5.53 -24.71
N GLU A 99 -2.35 5.33 -25.61
CA GLU A 99 -2.64 4.02 -26.24
C GLU A 99 -1.35 3.34 -26.75
N PRO A 100 -1.10 2.05 -26.41
CA PRO A 100 -2.05 1.05 -25.89
C PRO A 100 -2.09 0.92 -24.35
N GLY A 101 -1.49 1.84 -23.59
CA GLY A 101 -1.21 1.64 -22.16
C GLY A 101 0.20 1.08 -21.91
N ILE A 102 0.52 0.70 -20.67
CA ILE A 102 1.89 0.35 -20.25
C ILE A 102 2.42 -1.01 -20.78
N PHE A 103 1.59 -1.83 -21.43
CA PHE A 103 1.97 -3.20 -21.81
C PHE A 103 2.34 -3.33 -23.28
N ILE A 104 3.47 -3.98 -23.56
CA ILE A 104 3.88 -4.34 -24.92
C ILE A 104 3.08 -5.58 -25.36
N ASP A 105 2.52 -5.55 -26.57
CA ASP A 105 1.81 -6.68 -27.20
C ASP A 105 2.66 -7.97 -27.13
N PRO A 106 2.22 -9.03 -26.39
CA PRO A 106 3.00 -10.26 -26.21
C PRO A 106 3.27 -11.07 -27.48
N SER A 107 2.70 -10.69 -28.64
CA SER A 107 3.12 -11.23 -29.93
C SER A 107 4.47 -10.68 -30.42
N MET A 108 4.96 -9.57 -29.83
CA MET A 108 6.25 -8.93 -30.14
C MET A 108 7.41 -9.38 -29.25
N THR A 109 7.15 -10.07 -28.14
CA THR A 109 8.13 -10.65 -27.20
C THR A 109 8.16 -12.17 -27.34
N LYS A 110 9.22 -12.85 -26.92
CA LYS A 110 9.31 -14.32 -26.89
C LYS A 110 8.33 -14.92 -25.89
N ASP A 111 8.49 -14.54 -24.63
CA ASP A 111 7.82 -15.05 -23.44
C ASP A 111 7.55 -13.90 -22.45
N GLY A 112 6.42 -13.96 -21.75
CA GLY A 112 6.02 -12.99 -20.73
C GLY A 112 5.50 -11.64 -21.24
N THR A 113 4.69 -10.99 -20.41
CA THR A 113 4.08 -9.69 -20.66
C THR A 113 5.05 -8.59 -20.19
N TRP A 114 5.75 -7.95 -21.12
CA TRP A 114 6.66 -6.82 -20.83
C TRP A 114 5.87 -5.51 -20.68
N ALA A 115 6.37 -4.61 -19.84
CA ALA A 115 5.80 -3.27 -19.65
C ALA A 115 6.82 -2.15 -19.94
N GLY A 116 6.39 -0.89 -19.97
CA GLY A 116 7.28 0.24 -20.09
C GLY A 116 6.61 1.60 -20.27
N GLU A 117 7.44 2.64 -20.35
CA GLU A 117 7.05 4.02 -20.61
C GLU A 117 7.82 4.57 -21.81
N SER A 118 7.10 5.21 -22.74
CA SER A 118 7.67 5.84 -23.93
C SER A 118 8.54 4.89 -24.77
N VAL A 119 8.02 3.68 -24.97
CA VAL A 119 8.63 2.60 -25.76
C VAL A 119 8.14 2.66 -27.21
N TYR A 120 9.04 2.50 -28.17
CA TYR A 120 8.77 2.51 -29.62
C TYR A 120 9.43 1.34 -30.35
N ALA A 121 8.97 1.03 -31.56
CA ALA A 121 9.52 -0.06 -32.38
C ALA A 121 10.75 0.39 -33.18
N ALA A 122 11.81 -0.44 -33.21
CA ALA A 122 13.02 -0.22 -34.02
C ALA A 122 13.39 -1.39 -34.95
N GLY A 123 12.43 -2.27 -35.26
CA GLY A 123 12.58 -3.34 -36.25
C GLY A 123 13.61 -4.40 -35.85
N GLY A 124 13.24 -5.25 -34.88
CA GLY A 124 14.15 -6.20 -34.23
C GLY A 124 14.91 -5.62 -33.03
N ALA A 125 14.42 -4.53 -32.44
CA ALA A 125 14.88 -3.94 -31.18
C ALA A 125 13.81 -2.97 -30.66
N LEU A 126 13.91 -2.57 -29.38
CA LEU A 126 13.10 -1.51 -28.79
C LEU A 126 13.86 -0.17 -28.78
N TYR A 127 13.13 0.93 -28.94
CA TYR A 127 13.64 2.29 -28.81
C TYR A 127 12.96 2.96 -27.61
N LEU A 128 13.74 3.27 -26.57
CA LEU A 128 13.29 4.02 -25.40
C LEU A 128 13.68 5.47 -25.63
N LYS A 129 12.70 6.38 -25.66
CA LYS A 129 12.97 7.79 -25.94
C LYS A 129 11.96 8.71 -25.27
N THR A 130 12.43 9.57 -24.38
CA THR A 130 11.53 10.52 -23.71
C THR A 130 10.96 11.58 -24.67
N TYR A 131 9.81 12.11 -24.31
CA TYR A 131 9.19 13.30 -24.90
C TYR A 131 9.32 14.55 -24.01
N ASN A 132 9.72 14.41 -22.75
CA ASN A 132 9.89 15.49 -21.76
C ASN A 132 11.11 15.16 -20.87
N PRO A 133 12.14 16.02 -20.75
CA PRO A 133 13.32 15.74 -19.92
C PRO A 133 13.03 15.49 -18.43
N MET A 134 11.84 15.85 -17.92
CA MET A 134 11.39 15.53 -16.55
C MET A 134 10.79 14.11 -16.40
N ILE A 135 10.64 13.35 -17.49
CA ILE A 135 10.02 12.02 -17.51
C ILE A 135 11.00 11.02 -18.14
N TYR A 136 11.31 9.95 -17.42
CA TYR A 136 12.16 8.87 -17.94
C TYR A 136 11.38 8.01 -18.97
N ALA A 137 12.04 7.61 -20.05
CA ALA A 137 11.56 6.48 -20.86
C ALA A 137 12.10 5.17 -20.28
N ALA A 138 11.27 4.14 -20.17
CA ALA A 138 11.56 2.93 -19.42
C ALA A 138 11.08 1.65 -20.11
N LEU A 139 11.77 0.54 -19.86
CA LEU A 139 11.39 -0.82 -20.22
C LEU A 139 11.43 -1.69 -18.97
N MET A 140 10.43 -2.54 -18.76
CA MET A 140 10.29 -3.37 -17.58
C MET A 140 10.12 -4.83 -17.99
N THR A 141 10.95 -5.71 -17.43
CA THR A 141 10.83 -7.17 -17.65
C THR A 141 9.48 -7.69 -17.15
N PRO A 142 8.97 -8.84 -17.65
CA PRO A 142 7.83 -9.54 -17.08
C PRO A 142 7.96 -9.74 -15.57
N LEU A 143 6.86 -9.59 -14.83
CA LEU A 143 6.82 -9.79 -13.38
C LEU A 143 7.22 -11.23 -13.01
N GLY A 144 8.09 -11.40 -12.02
CA GLY A 144 8.52 -12.72 -11.56
C GLY A 144 9.50 -12.70 -10.39
N ASP A 145 9.85 -13.91 -9.91
CA ASP A 145 10.86 -14.11 -8.86
C ASP A 145 12.29 -13.98 -9.42
N TYR A 146 12.81 -12.75 -9.37
CA TYR A 146 14.20 -12.40 -9.68
C TYR A 146 15.15 -12.54 -8.48
N SER A 147 14.82 -13.34 -7.47
CA SER A 147 15.68 -13.52 -6.28
C SER A 147 16.87 -14.47 -6.53
N GLY A 148 17.87 -14.40 -5.64
CA GLY A 148 19.11 -15.16 -5.71
C GLY A 148 20.25 -14.39 -6.37
N GLU A 149 21.36 -15.08 -6.66
CA GLU A 149 22.50 -14.50 -7.41
C GLU A 149 22.07 -14.36 -8.88
N ILE A 150 22.01 -13.12 -9.37
CA ILE A 150 21.59 -12.76 -10.72
C ILE A 150 22.80 -12.39 -11.58
N THR A 151 22.72 -12.75 -12.86
CA THR A 151 23.53 -12.16 -13.92
C THR A 151 22.62 -11.68 -15.04
N LEU A 152 22.67 -10.38 -15.28
CA LEU A 152 21.92 -9.65 -16.31
C LEU A 152 22.90 -9.23 -17.40
N THR A 153 22.59 -9.57 -18.66
CA THR A 153 23.30 -9.09 -19.84
C THR A 153 22.32 -8.46 -20.82
N PHE A 154 22.65 -7.31 -21.39
CA PHE A 154 21.85 -6.69 -22.45
C PHE A 154 22.69 -5.83 -23.39
N LYS A 155 22.17 -5.55 -24.59
CA LYS A 155 22.80 -4.63 -25.55
C LYS A 155 22.04 -3.32 -25.60
N VAL A 156 22.79 -2.23 -25.69
CA VAL A 156 22.27 -0.88 -25.68
C VAL A 156 23.08 0.03 -26.59
N LYS A 157 22.42 0.96 -27.29
CA LYS A 157 23.05 1.92 -28.20
C LYS A 157 22.45 3.30 -27.98
N ALA A 158 23.29 4.29 -27.64
CA ALA A 158 22.86 5.68 -27.52
C ALA A 158 22.43 6.24 -28.88
N MET A 159 21.27 6.92 -28.89
CA MET A 159 20.71 7.57 -30.07
C MET A 159 20.71 9.09 -29.87
N PRO A 160 20.98 9.90 -30.92
CA PRO A 160 20.90 11.35 -30.79
C PRO A 160 19.48 11.82 -30.44
N CYS A 161 19.35 12.66 -29.42
CA CYS A 161 18.09 13.24 -28.98
C CYS A 161 18.21 14.75 -28.78
N TRP A 162 17.13 15.47 -29.07
CA TRP A 162 16.99 16.85 -28.64
C TRP A 162 16.47 16.86 -27.21
N ILE A 163 17.13 17.63 -26.34
CA ILE A 163 16.77 17.83 -24.94
C ILE A 163 16.80 19.33 -24.62
N VAL A 164 16.00 19.78 -23.65
CA VAL A 164 16.20 21.11 -23.05
C VAL A 164 17.51 21.07 -22.26
N TYR A 165 18.41 22.01 -22.53
CA TYR A 165 19.71 22.11 -21.83
C TYR A 165 19.75 23.28 -20.84
N ASN A 166 18.91 24.29 -21.05
CA ASN A 166 18.73 25.44 -20.17
C ASN A 166 17.40 26.14 -20.52
N GLU A 167 16.94 27.04 -19.67
CA GLU A 167 15.93 28.04 -20.03
C GLU A 167 16.60 29.39 -20.33
N ASP A 168 16.00 30.21 -21.19
CA ASP A 168 16.43 31.60 -21.38
C ASP A 168 16.00 32.45 -20.16
N PRO A 169 16.92 33.03 -19.38
CA PRO A 169 16.60 33.68 -18.11
C PRO A 169 15.94 35.06 -18.24
N GLU A 170 15.76 35.60 -19.46
CA GLU A 170 15.01 36.84 -19.69
C GLU A 170 13.58 36.58 -20.20
N THR A 171 13.30 35.40 -20.77
CA THR A 171 12.03 35.08 -21.44
C THR A 171 11.31 33.83 -20.94
N GLY A 172 12.02 32.86 -20.34
CA GLY A 172 11.49 31.56 -19.97
C GLY A 172 11.29 30.59 -21.14
N GLU A 173 11.87 30.86 -22.32
CA GLU A 173 11.82 29.92 -23.45
C GLU A 173 12.88 28.81 -23.31
N GLU A 174 12.49 27.56 -23.62
CA GLU A 174 13.36 26.38 -23.56
C GLU A 174 14.51 26.44 -24.59
N ILE A 175 15.75 26.26 -24.15
CA ILE A 175 16.93 26.20 -25.02
C ILE A 175 17.24 24.73 -25.36
N TRP A 176 16.75 24.29 -26.51
CA TRP A 176 16.91 22.92 -27.02
C TRP A 176 18.30 22.66 -27.63
N GLY A 177 18.97 21.62 -27.13
CA GLY A 177 20.27 21.14 -27.61
C GLY A 177 20.23 19.69 -28.09
N LEU A 178 21.05 19.36 -29.10
CA LEU A 178 21.20 17.99 -29.60
C LEU A 178 22.24 17.23 -28.75
N SER A 179 21.77 16.36 -27.85
CA SER A 179 22.63 15.39 -27.18
C SER A 179 23.09 14.29 -28.15
N ARG A 180 24.36 13.90 -28.03
CA ARG A 180 24.98 12.75 -28.75
C ARG A 180 25.37 11.61 -27.81
N GLY A 181 24.64 11.51 -26.70
CA GLY A 181 24.78 10.46 -25.70
C GLY A 181 23.54 10.40 -24.81
N SER A 182 23.37 9.29 -24.11
CA SER A 182 22.25 9.06 -23.21
C SER A 182 22.73 8.34 -21.95
N THR A 183 22.07 8.56 -20.84
CA THR A 183 22.13 7.69 -19.67
C THR A 183 21.41 6.38 -19.99
N ILE A 184 21.92 5.27 -19.48
CA ILE A 184 21.15 4.04 -19.29
C ILE A 184 21.31 3.67 -17.83
N GLY A 185 20.19 3.50 -17.14
CA GLY A 185 20.17 2.97 -15.80
C GLY A 185 19.43 1.63 -15.74
N VAL A 186 19.75 0.86 -14.71
CA VAL A 186 19.06 -0.38 -14.35
C VAL A 186 18.62 -0.24 -12.89
N GLN A 187 17.35 -0.56 -12.62
CA GLN A 187 16.78 -0.69 -11.28
C GLN A 187 16.23 -2.10 -11.11
N VAL A 188 16.39 -2.66 -9.92
CA VAL A 188 15.72 -3.90 -9.52
C VAL A 188 14.56 -3.52 -8.61
N CYS A 189 13.34 -3.92 -8.97
CA CYS A 189 12.09 -3.44 -8.38
C CYS A 189 11.22 -4.61 -7.88
N ARG A 190 10.25 -4.32 -7.01
CA ARG A 190 9.36 -5.33 -6.41
C ARG A 190 7.95 -4.83 -6.15
N GLY A 191 6.98 -5.75 -6.06
CA GLY A 191 5.58 -5.44 -5.77
C GLY A 191 4.73 -5.00 -6.98
N GLY A 192 5.10 -5.37 -8.20
CA GLY A 192 4.36 -5.04 -9.43
C GLY A 192 4.73 -3.68 -10.04
N TYR A 193 4.34 -3.44 -11.30
CA TYR A 193 4.75 -2.26 -12.07
C TYR A 193 4.27 -0.91 -11.51
N THR A 194 3.21 -0.92 -10.70
CA THR A 194 2.69 0.28 -10.01
C THR A 194 3.34 0.53 -8.64
N SER A 195 4.22 -0.37 -8.19
CA SER A 195 5.05 -0.19 -6.99
C SER A 195 6.34 0.56 -7.31
N SER A 196 6.62 1.59 -6.51
CA SER A 196 7.89 2.33 -6.47
C SER A 196 8.97 1.64 -5.62
N GLN A 197 8.72 0.45 -5.05
CA GLN A 197 9.68 -0.23 -4.19
C GLN A 197 10.85 -0.83 -4.99
N LEU A 198 12.06 -0.43 -4.60
CA LEU A 198 13.29 -1.10 -5.01
C LEU A 198 13.45 -2.44 -4.28
N ALA A 199 14.09 -3.39 -4.96
CA ALA A 199 14.48 -4.67 -4.40
C ALA A 199 15.78 -4.53 -3.60
N ASP A 200 15.90 -5.36 -2.57
CA ASP A 200 17.07 -5.43 -1.71
C ASP A 200 18.21 -6.17 -2.43
N THR A 201 19.28 -5.47 -2.82
CA THR A 201 20.39 -6.05 -3.60
C THR A 201 21.74 -5.42 -3.24
N ASP A 202 22.84 -6.05 -3.66
CA ASP A 202 24.20 -5.48 -3.59
C ASP A 202 24.65 -4.75 -4.89
N LEU A 203 23.70 -4.29 -5.72
CA LEU A 203 23.99 -3.60 -6.98
C LEU A 203 24.56 -2.18 -6.75
N GLU A 204 25.74 -1.93 -7.33
CA GLU A 204 26.61 -0.72 -7.40
C GLU A 204 26.93 0.01 -6.07
N ASP A 205 25.97 0.19 -5.17
CA ASP A 205 26.14 0.75 -3.81
C ASP A 205 25.27 0.08 -2.72
N GLY A 206 24.34 -0.80 -3.11
CA GLY A 206 23.35 -1.42 -2.22
C GLY A 206 21.93 -0.84 -2.31
N SER A 207 21.71 0.16 -3.16
CA SER A 207 20.39 0.80 -3.37
C SER A 207 19.50 0.09 -4.40
N GLY A 208 19.99 -0.95 -5.08
CA GLY A 208 19.25 -1.60 -6.19
C GLY A 208 19.33 -0.87 -7.52
N TYR A 209 20.36 -0.03 -7.68
CA TYR A 209 20.53 0.91 -8.79
C TYR A 209 21.87 0.71 -9.50
N TYR A 210 21.89 0.88 -10.82
CA TYR A 210 23.11 1.00 -11.63
C TYR A 210 22.89 2.10 -12.66
N THR A 211 23.92 2.89 -12.99
CA THR A 211 23.81 3.85 -14.11
C THR A 211 25.12 4.10 -14.85
N THR A 212 25.03 4.27 -16.18
CA THR A 212 26.19 4.65 -16.99
C THR A 212 25.83 5.58 -18.15
N ARG A 213 26.82 6.35 -18.61
CA ARG A 213 26.65 7.31 -19.72
C ARG A 213 27.22 6.75 -21.01
N LEU A 214 26.34 6.55 -21.99
CA LEU A 214 26.64 6.08 -23.33
C LEU A 214 26.76 7.25 -24.32
N TYR A 215 27.50 7.04 -25.39
CA TYR A 215 27.77 7.99 -26.46
C TYR A 215 27.55 7.36 -27.84
N GLU A 216 26.98 8.12 -28.77
CA GLU A 216 26.63 7.70 -30.14
C GLU A 216 27.77 7.00 -30.89
N ASN A 217 29.02 7.41 -30.63
CA ASN A 217 30.22 6.87 -31.28
C ASN A 217 30.69 5.50 -30.72
N GLN A 218 30.11 5.01 -29.62
CA GLN A 218 30.36 3.66 -29.11
C GLN A 218 29.58 2.61 -29.92
N GLY A 219 28.45 3.00 -30.53
CA GLY A 219 27.56 2.08 -31.25
C GLY A 219 26.77 1.18 -30.29
N TRP A 220 26.68 -0.11 -30.61
CA TRP A 220 26.13 -1.12 -29.70
C TRP A 220 27.16 -1.50 -28.64
N THR A 221 26.82 -1.25 -27.38
CA THR A 221 27.55 -1.66 -26.18
C THR A 221 26.81 -2.83 -25.52
N GLU A 222 27.55 -3.84 -25.08
CA GLU A 222 27.04 -4.93 -24.25
C GLU A 222 27.34 -4.59 -22.79
N ILE A 223 26.34 -4.66 -21.92
CA ILE A 223 26.45 -4.43 -20.48
C ILE A 223 26.16 -5.76 -19.76
N GLU A 224 27.04 -6.13 -18.83
CA GLU A 224 26.93 -7.32 -17.97
C GLU A 224 27.00 -6.86 -16.51
N LEU A 225 25.98 -7.23 -15.73
CA LEU A 225 25.85 -6.91 -14.30
C LEU A 225 25.67 -8.21 -13.50
N HIS A 226 26.40 -8.33 -12.39
CA HIS A 226 26.25 -9.41 -11.42
C HIS A 226 25.86 -8.80 -10.06
N PHE A 227 24.81 -9.32 -9.45
CA PHE A 227 24.32 -8.87 -8.13
C PHE A 227 23.51 -9.98 -7.45
N ASN A 228 23.44 -9.93 -6.13
CA ASN A 228 22.58 -10.76 -5.30
C ASN A 228 21.27 -10.00 -5.06
N ASN A 229 20.12 -10.60 -5.33
CA ASN A 229 18.81 -10.06 -4.94
C ASN A 229 18.21 -10.85 -3.76
N TYR A 230 18.14 -10.18 -2.62
CA TYR A 230 17.67 -10.71 -1.34
C TYR A 230 16.14 -10.62 -1.16
N SER A 231 15.43 -9.93 -2.06
CA SER A 231 13.95 -9.85 -2.04
C SER A 231 13.31 -11.05 -2.74
N GLY A 232 12.80 -12.00 -1.95
CA GLY A 232 12.02 -13.16 -2.41
C GLY A 232 10.58 -12.82 -2.76
N ASP A 233 10.41 -11.93 -3.75
CA ASP A 233 9.12 -11.37 -4.21
C ASP A 233 8.74 -11.96 -5.59
N SER A 234 7.52 -12.50 -5.73
CA SER A 234 7.04 -13.03 -7.02
C SER A 234 6.65 -11.95 -8.04
N ASP A 235 6.47 -10.72 -7.58
CA ASP A 235 6.06 -9.56 -8.37
C ASP A 235 7.25 -8.61 -8.58
N GLY A 236 8.47 -9.18 -8.61
CA GLY A 236 9.70 -8.49 -8.95
C GLY A 236 9.81 -8.16 -10.44
N TYR A 237 10.57 -7.12 -10.78
CA TYR A 237 10.96 -6.82 -12.15
C TYR A 237 12.30 -6.08 -12.22
N ILE A 238 12.91 -6.06 -13.40
CA ILE A 238 14.08 -5.23 -13.72
C ILE A 238 13.62 -4.12 -14.67
N CYS A 239 13.89 -2.88 -14.28
CA CYS A 239 13.59 -1.68 -15.05
C CYS A 239 14.87 -1.15 -15.72
N PHE A 240 14.80 -0.87 -17.02
CA PHE A 240 15.84 -0.20 -17.80
C PHE A 240 15.34 1.19 -18.18
N PHE A 241 16.00 2.27 -17.80
CA PHE A 241 15.48 3.64 -17.98
C PHE A 241 16.49 4.62 -18.57
N THR A 242 16.00 5.68 -19.22
CA THR A 242 16.81 6.73 -19.86
C THR A 242 16.16 8.11 -19.78
N GLU A 243 16.98 9.14 -19.58
CA GLU A 243 16.60 10.57 -19.65
C GLU A 243 16.64 11.12 -21.10
N GLY A 244 17.00 10.28 -22.07
CA GLY A 244 17.27 10.70 -23.44
C GLY A 244 16.70 9.74 -24.47
N ALA A 245 17.58 9.05 -25.19
CA ALA A 245 17.20 8.08 -26.20
C ALA A 245 18.22 6.94 -26.35
N VAL A 246 17.75 5.70 -26.26
CA VAL A 246 18.54 4.49 -26.49
C VAL A 246 17.77 3.47 -27.32
N LEU A 247 18.50 2.66 -28.08
CA LEU A 247 18.02 1.34 -28.50
C LEU A 247 18.43 0.31 -27.44
N ILE A 248 17.57 -0.67 -27.17
CA ILE A 248 17.85 -1.81 -26.30
C ILE A 248 17.46 -3.13 -26.98
N ASP A 249 18.29 -4.15 -26.81
CA ASP A 249 18.24 -5.44 -27.51
C ASP A 249 18.96 -6.56 -26.70
N ASP A 250 18.79 -7.83 -27.09
CA ASP A 250 19.45 -9.02 -26.50
C ASP A 250 19.43 -9.06 -24.95
N VAL A 251 18.29 -8.76 -24.33
CA VAL A 251 18.14 -8.75 -22.86
C VAL A 251 18.02 -10.17 -22.32
N LYS A 252 18.93 -10.56 -21.41
CA LYS A 252 18.97 -11.90 -20.82
C LYS A 252 19.26 -11.83 -19.33
N VAL A 253 18.51 -12.58 -18.54
CA VAL A 253 18.63 -12.66 -17.08
C VAL A 253 18.78 -14.12 -16.67
N THR A 254 19.78 -14.42 -15.86
CA THR A 254 20.04 -15.77 -15.35
C THR A 254 20.29 -15.78 -13.84
N SER A 255 20.04 -16.92 -13.17
CA SER A 255 20.09 -17.02 -11.70
C SER A 255 20.80 -18.28 -11.20
N ALA A 256 21.73 -18.13 -10.25
CA ALA A 256 22.42 -19.24 -9.60
C ALA A 256 21.66 -19.79 -8.38
N PRO A 257 21.84 -21.07 -8.00
CA PRO A 257 21.28 -21.65 -6.78
C PRO A 257 22.28 -21.59 -5.62
N THR A 258 22.98 -20.45 -5.45
CA THR A 258 24.07 -20.25 -4.47
C THR A 258 23.57 -19.75 -3.13
N PHE A 259 22.56 -18.88 -3.10
CA PHE A 259 21.77 -18.54 -1.92
C PHE A 259 20.27 -18.62 -2.21
N LEU A 260 19.45 -18.40 -1.17
CA LEU A 260 18.00 -18.41 -1.22
C LEU A 260 17.47 -17.20 -0.44
N ALA A 261 16.68 -16.33 -1.07
CA ALA A 261 16.08 -15.17 -0.41
C ALA A 261 15.06 -15.59 0.66
N ALA A 262 14.76 -14.70 1.61
CA ALA A 262 13.66 -14.91 2.55
C ALA A 262 12.31 -14.87 1.80
N PRO A 263 11.35 -15.77 2.10
CA PRO A 263 10.02 -15.72 1.48
C PRO A 263 9.30 -14.43 1.87
N LYS A 264 8.76 -13.69 0.90
CA LYS A 264 7.91 -12.53 1.17
C LYS A 264 6.63 -12.97 1.89
N VAL A 265 6.55 -12.71 3.18
CA VAL A 265 5.29 -12.74 3.95
C VAL A 265 4.28 -11.81 3.28
N ILE A 266 3.04 -12.29 3.13
CA ILE A 266 1.92 -11.52 2.57
C ILE A 266 1.20 -10.80 3.71
N CYS A 267 0.70 -11.57 4.68
CA CYS A 267 -0.13 -11.09 5.78
C CYS A 267 -0.25 -12.16 6.89
N VAL A 268 -0.98 -11.80 7.95
CA VAL A 268 -1.47 -12.71 8.98
C VAL A 268 -3.00 -12.65 8.98
N THR A 269 -3.66 -13.79 8.83
CA THR A 269 -5.10 -13.95 8.56
C THR A 269 -5.75 -14.83 9.63
N ASP A 270 -7.09 -14.87 9.66
CA ASP A 270 -7.88 -15.68 10.61
C ASP A 270 -7.43 -15.51 12.08
N PHE A 271 -7.23 -14.25 12.51
CA PHE A 271 -7.00 -13.94 13.92
C PHE A 271 -8.23 -14.30 14.76
N GLN A 272 -8.04 -15.25 15.66
CA GLN A 272 -9.03 -15.70 16.64
C GLN A 272 -8.39 -15.72 18.03
N ALA A 273 -9.20 -15.92 19.08
CA ALA A 273 -8.70 -15.98 20.45
C ALA A 273 -7.64 -17.08 20.71
N ASP A 274 -7.60 -18.16 19.92
CA ASP A 274 -6.66 -19.28 20.11
C ASP A 274 -5.82 -19.63 18.87
N ARG A 275 -5.92 -18.88 17.77
CA ARG A 275 -5.20 -19.16 16.51
C ARG A 275 -4.99 -17.94 15.61
N PHE A 276 -4.02 -18.06 14.72
CA PHE A 276 -3.87 -17.22 13.52
C PHE A 276 -3.19 -18.01 12.40
N THR A 277 -3.38 -17.58 11.16
CA THR A 277 -2.74 -18.14 9.96
C THR A 277 -1.71 -17.16 9.41
N ILE A 278 -0.52 -17.66 9.07
CA ILE A 278 0.51 -16.89 8.36
C ILE A 278 0.57 -17.32 6.89
N GLU A 279 0.74 -16.36 6.00
CA GLU A 279 0.75 -16.58 4.54
C GLU A 279 1.96 -15.89 3.89
N TRP A 280 2.57 -16.55 2.90
CA TRP A 280 3.75 -16.03 2.20
C TRP A 280 3.72 -16.36 0.70
N GLN A 281 4.51 -15.65 -0.10
CA GLN A 281 4.64 -15.92 -1.53
C GLN A 281 5.49 -17.17 -1.80
N PRO A 282 5.15 -17.96 -2.85
CA PRO A 282 5.99 -19.06 -3.30
C PRO A 282 7.34 -18.55 -3.83
N LEU A 283 8.40 -19.29 -3.56
CA LEU A 283 9.79 -18.93 -3.86
C LEU A 283 10.36 -19.96 -4.83
N ARG A 284 10.86 -19.50 -5.98
CA ARG A 284 11.23 -20.28 -7.19
C ARG A 284 12.24 -21.40 -6.96
N LYS A 285 12.94 -21.40 -5.82
CA LYS A 285 13.92 -22.42 -5.41
C LYS A 285 13.57 -23.13 -4.11
N ALA A 286 12.54 -22.75 -3.37
CA ALA A 286 12.12 -23.52 -2.20
C ALA A 286 11.52 -24.88 -2.63
N PHE A 287 11.84 -25.94 -1.90
CA PHE A 287 11.14 -27.23 -1.96
C PHE A 287 10.10 -27.35 -0.83
N GLU A 288 10.46 -26.88 0.36
CA GLU A 288 9.63 -26.91 1.57
C GLU A 288 9.93 -25.65 2.42
N TYR A 289 9.02 -25.33 3.33
CA TYR A 289 9.09 -24.16 4.21
C TYR A 289 9.10 -24.58 5.68
N TYR A 290 9.94 -23.91 6.45
CA TYR A 290 10.17 -24.15 7.87
C TYR A 290 9.59 -23.00 8.68
N VAL A 291 8.75 -23.30 9.68
CA VAL A 291 8.02 -22.27 10.45
C VAL A 291 8.29 -22.37 11.96
N ASP A 292 8.59 -21.22 12.55
CA ASP A 292 8.79 -21.06 13.99
C ASP A 292 7.70 -20.18 14.60
N LEU A 293 7.40 -20.40 15.88
CA LEU A 293 6.64 -19.49 16.72
C LEU A 293 7.44 -19.12 17.96
N TYR A 294 7.37 -17.85 18.35
CA TYR A 294 8.01 -17.26 19.52
C TYR A 294 6.96 -16.53 20.36
N LYS A 295 6.91 -16.81 21.66
CA LYS A 295 6.14 -16.03 22.64
C LYS A 295 6.94 -14.79 23.01
N MET A 296 6.33 -13.61 22.92
CA MET A 296 6.90 -12.39 23.47
C MET A 296 6.75 -12.40 25.00
N THR A 297 7.72 -11.84 25.72
CA THR A 297 7.64 -11.61 27.17
C THR A 297 8.41 -10.34 27.51
N TYR A 298 7.70 -9.33 28.02
CA TYR A 298 8.32 -8.10 28.52
C TYR A 298 9.32 -8.39 29.64
N THR A 299 10.45 -7.70 29.62
CA THR A 299 11.47 -7.73 30.67
C THR A 299 11.42 -6.49 31.57
N SER A 300 10.58 -5.51 31.22
CA SER A 300 10.24 -4.32 32.00
C SER A 300 8.77 -3.92 31.76
N ASP A 301 8.08 -3.45 32.80
CA ASP A 301 6.72 -2.88 32.69
C ASP A 301 6.73 -1.46 32.09
N THR A 302 7.89 -0.78 32.10
CA THR A 302 8.10 0.56 31.54
C THR A 302 9.06 0.54 30.36
N ASP A 303 8.97 1.58 29.54
CA ASP A 303 9.88 1.88 28.44
C ASP A 303 11.36 1.86 28.87
N GLY A 304 12.23 1.50 27.92
CA GLY A 304 13.67 1.39 28.13
C GLY A 304 14.40 2.67 27.71
N ALA A 305 15.58 2.90 28.28
CA ALA A 305 16.46 4.00 27.89
C ALA A 305 17.94 3.58 27.92
N PHE A 306 18.75 4.22 27.09
CA PHE A 306 20.21 4.11 27.10
C PHE A 306 20.83 5.51 27.01
N SER A 307 21.99 5.71 27.65
CA SER A 307 22.72 6.98 27.59
C SER A 307 24.24 6.76 27.64
N GLU A 308 25.01 7.64 26.98
CA GLU A 308 26.48 7.69 27.05
C GLU A 308 26.97 9.15 26.99
N ASP A 309 27.77 9.53 28.00
CA ASP A 309 28.30 10.90 28.22
C ASP A 309 29.82 10.98 28.03
N PHE A 310 30.49 9.83 27.83
CA PHE A 310 31.94 9.64 27.76
C PHE A 310 32.78 10.23 28.91
N GLU A 311 32.17 10.85 29.93
CA GLU A 311 32.86 11.56 31.02
C GLU A 311 33.70 10.60 31.87
N ASN A 312 33.30 9.33 31.94
CA ASN A 312 34.00 8.27 32.65
C ASN A 312 34.50 7.15 31.71
N TYR A 313 34.57 7.40 30.40
CA TYR A 313 34.92 6.40 29.40
C TYR A 313 36.31 5.79 29.64
N THR A 314 36.38 4.46 29.59
CA THR A 314 37.62 3.67 29.69
C THR A 314 37.62 2.45 28.76
N ALA A 315 36.43 1.95 28.44
CA ALA A 315 36.07 1.03 27.36
C ALA A 315 34.56 1.21 27.09
N PRO A 316 34.00 0.70 25.97
CA PRO A 316 32.56 0.70 25.74
C PRO A 316 31.79 0.02 26.88
N GLN A 317 30.60 0.55 27.20
CA GLN A 317 29.66 -0.08 28.12
C GLN A 317 29.05 -1.36 27.49
N GLU A 318 28.40 -2.19 28.31
CA GLU A 318 27.76 -3.42 27.81
C GLU A 318 26.69 -3.10 26.75
N GLY A 319 26.75 -3.81 25.61
CA GLY A 319 25.90 -3.56 24.45
C GLY A 319 26.37 -2.46 23.49
N TRP A 320 27.26 -1.56 23.90
CA TRP A 320 27.81 -0.52 23.00
C TRP A 320 29.01 -1.04 22.22
N GLY A 321 29.04 -0.79 20.91
CA GLY A 321 30.15 -1.15 20.02
C GLY A 321 30.86 0.08 19.47
N VAL A 322 32.06 0.40 19.97
CA VAL A 322 32.86 1.54 19.48
C VAL A 322 34.23 1.07 19.01
N THR A 323 34.68 1.54 17.84
CA THR A 323 36.03 1.25 17.29
C THR A 323 37.09 2.23 17.79
N SER A 324 36.72 3.50 17.96
CA SER A 324 37.61 4.53 18.51
C SER A 324 37.83 4.34 20.02
N SER A 325 38.97 4.88 20.47
CA SER A 325 39.34 4.99 21.88
C SER A 325 39.87 6.38 22.24
N GLU A 326 39.76 7.36 21.34
CA GLU A 326 40.22 8.73 21.60
C GLU A 326 39.07 9.58 22.17
N ILE A 327 39.31 10.16 23.35
CA ILE A 327 38.38 11.08 24.00
C ILE A 327 39.00 12.48 24.00
N SER A 328 38.33 13.44 23.37
CA SER A 328 38.67 14.85 23.52
C SER A 328 38.23 15.32 24.91
N PRO A 329 39.07 16.04 25.68
CA PRO A 329 38.79 16.32 27.09
C PRO A 329 37.91 17.56 27.35
N ASP A 330 37.69 18.40 26.34
CA ASP A 330 37.16 19.76 26.47
C ASP A 330 36.44 20.28 25.20
N LYS A 331 35.90 19.39 24.36
CA LYS A 331 35.28 19.73 23.06
C LYS A 331 33.89 19.11 22.81
N GLY A 332 33.32 18.41 23.79
CA GLY A 332 31.91 18.01 23.73
C GLY A 332 30.98 19.19 24.01
N MET A 333 29.71 18.88 24.24
CA MET A 333 28.67 19.87 24.49
C MET A 333 29.00 20.71 25.74
N ASP A 334 28.93 22.04 25.63
CA ASP A 334 29.31 23.00 26.68
C ASP A 334 30.74 22.82 27.28
N GLY A 335 31.61 22.06 26.60
CA GLY A 335 32.99 21.80 27.04
C GLY A 335 33.18 20.53 27.88
N SER A 336 32.25 19.58 27.80
CA SER A 336 32.40 18.19 28.25
C SER A 336 33.51 17.43 27.49
N LYS A 337 33.71 16.17 27.88
CA LYS A 337 34.39 15.18 27.04
C LYS A 337 33.57 14.81 25.81
N ALA A 338 34.22 14.25 24.79
CA ALA A 338 33.53 13.67 23.63
C ALA A 338 34.37 12.57 22.98
N MET A 339 33.70 11.58 22.39
CA MET A 339 34.32 10.56 21.54
C MET A 339 34.80 11.20 20.22
N VAL A 340 36.07 11.05 19.90
CA VAL A 340 36.62 11.43 18.59
C VAL A 340 36.46 10.25 17.63
N MET A 341 35.86 10.47 16.46
CA MET A 341 35.68 9.44 15.42
C MET A 341 36.20 9.94 14.07
N TYR A 342 37.03 9.11 13.43
CA TYR A 342 37.66 9.35 12.14
C TYR A 342 36.96 8.58 11.00
N ASP A 343 37.45 8.72 9.75
CA ASP A 343 36.98 7.92 8.60
C ASP A 343 36.91 6.42 8.93
N ARG A 344 35.73 5.80 8.74
CA ARG A 344 35.41 4.39 9.01
C ARG A 344 35.37 3.97 10.48
N ASP A 345 35.49 4.87 11.43
CA ASP A 345 35.09 4.53 12.81
C ASP A 345 33.60 4.20 12.85
N THR A 346 33.19 3.39 13.82
CA THR A 346 31.78 3.03 14.03
C THR A 346 31.44 3.15 15.50
N LEU A 347 30.28 3.74 15.79
CA LEU A 347 29.63 3.71 17.10
C LEU A 347 28.27 3.04 16.92
N THR A 348 28.05 1.94 17.63
CA THR A 348 26.84 1.11 17.56
C THR A 348 26.15 1.11 18.93
N THR A 349 24.85 1.37 18.95
CA THR A 349 24.05 1.48 20.18
C THR A 349 23.51 0.10 20.65
N PRO A 350 23.08 -0.04 21.92
CA PRO A 350 22.65 -1.34 22.46
C PRO A 350 21.25 -1.78 22.02
N GLU A 351 21.00 -3.10 22.05
CA GLU A 351 19.67 -3.70 21.88
C GLU A 351 19.06 -4.12 23.23
N ASN A 352 17.74 -3.96 23.39
CA ASN A 352 16.95 -4.53 24.51
C ASN A 352 15.74 -5.37 24.04
N GLY A 353 15.74 -5.75 22.75
CA GLY A 353 14.66 -6.46 22.06
C GLY A 353 13.58 -5.54 21.47
N ALA A 354 13.30 -4.41 22.12
CA ALA A 354 12.33 -3.41 21.66
C ALA A 354 12.90 -2.47 20.60
N THR A 355 12.02 -1.71 19.95
CA THR A 355 12.37 -0.68 18.98
C THR A 355 12.51 0.71 19.62
N TYR A 356 13.33 1.56 19.00
CA TYR A 356 13.64 2.90 19.45
C TYR A 356 12.47 3.85 19.15
N LYS A 357 12.17 4.76 20.07
CA LYS A 357 11.24 5.87 19.89
C LYS A 357 11.98 7.15 19.49
N THR A 358 13.10 7.43 20.15
CA THR A 358 13.96 8.60 19.92
C THR A 358 15.44 8.22 20.00
N MET A 359 16.29 9.02 19.38
CA MET A 359 17.73 9.02 19.60
C MET A 359 18.30 10.40 19.29
N ASP A 360 18.77 11.08 20.32
CA ASP A 360 19.45 12.38 20.25
C ASP A 360 20.94 12.18 20.54
N PHE A 361 21.82 12.95 19.88
CA PHE A 361 23.23 13.04 20.24
C PHE A 361 23.85 14.40 19.85
N TYR A 362 24.79 14.91 20.64
CA TYR A 362 25.60 16.05 20.22
C TYR A 362 26.63 15.59 19.17
N MET A 363 26.71 16.33 18.08
CA MET A 363 27.73 16.16 17.04
C MET A 363 28.43 17.47 16.75
N LYS A 364 29.76 17.43 16.66
CA LYS A 364 30.58 18.54 16.15
C LYS A 364 31.61 18.05 15.14
N PHE A 365 31.64 18.64 13.96
CA PHE A 365 32.63 18.35 12.92
C PHE A 365 33.87 19.24 13.06
N VAL A 366 35.04 18.66 12.79
CA VAL A 366 36.32 19.37 12.73
C VAL A 366 36.98 19.07 11.38
N THR A 367 37.24 20.13 10.63
CA THR A 367 37.94 20.10 9.33
C THR A 367 39.16 21.02 9.35
N HIS A 368 40.04 20.84 8.37
CA HIS A 368 41.20 21.68 8.11
C HIS A 368 40.94 22.78 7.06
N TYR A 369 39.77 22.80 6.43
CA TYR A 369 39.38 23.81 5.43
C TYR A 369 38.96 25.15 6.06
N ASP A 370 39.38 26.26 5.43
CA ASP A 370 38.93 27.63 5.79
C ASP A 370 37.43 27.86 5.46
N ASP A 371 36.88 27.13 4.49
CA ASP A 371 35.46 27.08 4.15
C ASP A 371 34.98 25.61 4.30
N PRO A 372 34.18 25.27 5.32
CA PRO A 372 33.84 23.89 5.65
C PRO A 372 32.96 23.21 4.60
N TYR A 373 32.29 23.98 3.73
CA TYR A 373 31.46 23.44 2.65
C TYR A 373 32.28 22.91 1.46
N MET A 374 33.62 22.98 1.52
CA MET A 374 34.50 22.29 0.58
C MET A 374 34.81 20.84 0.99
N SER A 375 34.53 20.44 2.23
CA SER A 375 34.65 19.05 2.67
C SER A 375 33.45 18.22 2.19
N MET A 376 33.70 16.97 1.78
CA MET A 376 32.66 15.99 1.40
C MET A 376 32.30 15.04 2.57
N ALA A 377 32.88 15.28 3.74
CA ALA A 377 32.70 14.49 4.95
C ALA A 377 31.22 14.24 5.27
N THR A 378 30.85 12.97 5.30
CA THR A 378 29.47 12.51 5.46
C THR A 378 29.39 11.54 6.64
N VAL A 379 28.42 11.73 7.52
CA VAL A 379 28.11 10.81 8.61
C VAL A 379 26.94 9.94 8.18
N TYR A 380 27.25 8.67 7.93
CA TYR A 380 26.28 7.65 7.55
C TYR A 380 25.63 7.11 8.83
N VAL A 381 24.30 7.09 8.87
CA VAL A 381 23.52 6.48 9.94
C VAL A 381 22.95 5.17 9.42
N ASP A 382 23.33 4.05 10.02
CA ASP A 382 22.69 2.76 9.76
C ASP A 382 21.65 2.44 10.83
N GLY A 383 20.51 1.87 10.43
CA GLY A 383 19.48 1.33 11.32
C GLY A 383 19.45 -0.20 11.27
N LEU A 384 19.29 -0.83 12.43
CA LEU A 384 19.09 -2.27 12.56
C LEU A 384 17.60 -2.60 12.55
N THR A 385 17.20 -3.50 11.64
CA THR A 385 15.85 -4.09 11.56
C THR A 385 15.95 -5.61 11.64
N GLU A 386 14.81 -6.31 11.61
CA GLU A 386 14.80 -7.79 11.48
C GLU A 386 15.45 -8.27 10.16
N SER A 387 15.59 -7.38 9.16
CA SER A 387 16.34 -7.63 7.91
C SER A 387 17.84 -7.31 8.00
N GLY A 388 18.33 -6.95 9.18
CA GLY A 388 19.72 -6.54 9.41
C GLY A 388 19.94 -5.03 9.33
N TRP A 389 21.20 -4.65 9.17
CA TRP A 389 21.69 -3.27 9.12
C TRP A 389 21.59 -2.67 7.72
N LYS A 390 21.01 -1.47 7.60
CA LYS A 390 21.01 -0.67 6.35
C LYS A 390 21.30 0.79 6.64
N THR A 391 21.92 1.51 5.72
CA THR A 391 22.03 2.97 5.82
C THR A 391 20.65 3.59 5.62
N VAL A 392 20.25 4.47 6.53
CA VAL A 392 18.91 5.08 6.62
C VAL A 392 18.96 6.62 6.60
N ALA A 393 20.12 7.23 6.84
CA ALA A 393 20.36 8.65 6.61
C ALA A 393 21.83 8.96 6.29
N TYR A 394 22.04 10.11 5.64
CA TYR A 394 23.34 10.67 5.32
C TYR A 394 23.35 12.12 5.83
N ILE A 395 24.25 12.44 6.77
CA ILE A 395 24.33 13.75 7.40
C ILE A 395 25.63 14.44 6.95
N TYR A 396 25.53 15.54 6.20
CA TYR A 396 26.69 16.33 5.80
C TYR A 396 27.35 16.98 7.02
N ALA A 397 28.59 16.59 7.32
CA ALA A 397 29.27 17.00 8.54
C ALA A 397 29.55 18.52 8.58
N SER A 398 29.64 19.16 7.41
CA SER A 398 29.84 20.61 7.25
C SER A 398 28.78 21.49 7.92
N TYR A 399 27.58 20.97 8.22
CA TYR A 399 26.55 21.71 8.96
C TYR A 399 26.83 21.78 10.48
N PHE A 400 27.69 20.91 11.02
CA PHE A 400 27.90 20.73 12.47
C PHE A 400 29.24 21.32 12.96
N ILE A 401 29.76 22.35 12.29
CA ILE A 401 31.06 22.98 12.63
C ILE A 401 31.03 23.68 14.00
N ASP A 402 29.98 24.43 14.31
CA ASP A 402 29.77 24.98 15.66
C ASP A 402 29.31 23.89 16.65
N GLY A 403 28.66 22.84 16.13
CA GLY A 403 28.21 21.65 16.84
C GLY A 403 26.83 21.82 17.45
N ASP A 404 25.97 20.84 17.26
CA ASP A 404 24.55 20.86 17.66
C ASP A 404 24.05 19.43 17.95
N ILE A 405 22.81 19.31 18.46
CA ILE A 405 22.15 18.03 18.72
C ILE A 405 21.45 17.53 17.46
N VAL A 406 21.91 16.39 16.95
CA VAL A 406 21.23 15.59 15.92
C VAL A 406 20.04 14.87 16.59
N ARG A 407 18.84 14.95 15.99
CA ARG A 407 17.63 14.27 16.45
C ARG A 407 17.13 13.29 15.41
N LEU A 408 17.49 12.01 15.56
CA LEU A 408 17.17 11.02 14.52
C LEU A 408 15.67 10.76 14.38
N SER A 409 14.86 11.05 15.39
CA SER A 409 13.38 11.01 15.30
C SER A 409 12.80 12.07 14.37
N ASP A 410 13.50 13.20 14.22
CA ASP A 410 13.00 14.39 13.53
C ASP A 410 13.54 14.44 12.09
N GLU A 411 14.80 14.01 11.91
CA GLU A 411 15.50 13.96 10.62
C GLU A 411 15.15 12.71 9.78
N ILE A 412 14.72 11.61 10.40
CA ILE A 412 14.43 10.34 9.71
C ILE A 412 12.93 10.03 9.77
N TYR A 413 12.25 10.21 8.64
CA TYR A 413 10.83 9.87 8.49
C TYR A 413 10.58 8.39 8.85
N GLY A 414 9.67 8.15 9.79
CA GLY A 414 9.35 6.79 10.26
C GLY A 414 10.40 6.16 11.19
N PHE A 415 11.30 6.94 11.80
CA PHE A 415 12.30 6.43 12.77
C PHE A 415 11.66 5.66 13.94
N ALA A 416 10.67 6.30 14.58
CA ALA A 416 10.04 5.79 15.79
C ALA A 416 9.36 4.44 15.53
N ASN A 417 9.60 3.49 16.43
CA ASN A 417 9.10 2.12 16.44
C ASN A 417 9.67 1.21 15.33
N THR A 418 10.64 1.66 14.53
CA THR A 418 11.21 0.91 13.38
C THR A 418 12.53 0.20 13.70
N TYR A 419 13.49 0.87 14.35
CA TYR A 419 14.86 0.36 14.51
C TYR A 419 15.12 -0.25 15.90
N LYS A 420 15.91 -1.33 15.98
CA LYS A 420 16.34 -1.97 17.25
C LYS A 420 17.66 -1.45 17.81
N ALA A 421 18.50 -0.91 16.94
CA ALA A 421 19.77 -0.25 17.24
C ALA A 421 20.16 0.65 16.07
N ILE A 422 21.06 1.60 16.33
CA ILE A 422 21.61 2.56 15.37
C ILE A 422 23.13 2.43 15.34
N ARG A 423 23.74 2.66 14.18
CA ARG A 423 25.19 2.72 14.01
C ARG A 423 25.60 3.97 13.24
N ILE A 424 26.34 4.84 13.91
CA ILE A 424 26.94 6.05 13.35
C ILE A 424 28.29 5.68 12.72
N ARG A 425 28.54 6.11 11.49
CA ARG A 425 29.81 5.91 10.76
C ARG A 425 30.24 7.18 10.03
N PRO A 426 31.35 7.83 10.41
CA PRO A 426 31.99 8.84 9.57
C PRO A 426 32.55 8.19 8.29
N GLY A 427 32.40 8.89 7.16
CA GLY A 427 32.95 8.51 5.86
C GLY A 427 33.30 9.74 5.02
N ASP A 428 34.07 9.51 3.97
CA ASP A 428 34.48 10.53 2.99
C ASP A 428 35.26 11.72 3.61
N MET A 429 35.94 11.44 4.74
CA MET A 429 36.76 12.39 5.49
C MET A 429 38.24 12.35 5.07
N GLU A 430 38.85 13.52 4.94
CA GLU A 430 40.27 13.66 4.60
C GLU A 430 41.21 13.58 5.83
N GLU A 431 42.53 13.48 5.59
CA GLU A 431 43.52 13.36 6.67
C GLU A 431 43.49 14.59 7.60
N GLY A 432 43.08 14.37 8.85
CA GLY A 432 42.94 15.42 9.87
C GLY A 432 41.51 15.92 10.09
N GLU A 433 40.54 15.43 9.32
CA GLU A 433 39.11 15.61 9.59
C GLU A 433 38.59 14.54 10.57
N TYR A 434 37.63 14.92 11.43
CA TYR A 434 36.97 14.01 12.38
C TYR A 434 35.66 14.62 12.91
N ILE A 435 34.78 13.79 13.48
CA ILE A 435 33.67 14.25 14.32
C ILE A 435 33.94 14.01 15.80
N LEU A 436 33.28 14.79 16.62
CA LEU A 436 33.10 14.62 18.06
C LEU A 436 31.65 14.19 18.29
N VAL A 437 31.45 13.10 19.04
CA VAL A 437 30.13 12.60 19.47
C VAL A 437 30.05 12.59 20.99
N ASP A 438 28.95 13.09 21.55
CA ASP A 438 28.74 13.29 22.99
C ASP A 438 27.24 13.28 23.34
N ASN A 439 26.90 13.15 24.63
CA ASN A 439 25.54 13.16 25.18
C ASN A 439 24.52 12.41 24.30
N ILE A 440 24.76 11.12 24.14
CA ILE A 440 23.84 10.24 23.40
C ILE A 440 22.73 9.85 24.37
N ASP A 441 21.48 10.16 24.03
CA ASP A 441 20.28 9.80 24.78
C ASP A 441 19.29 9.06 23.87
N ILE A 442 18.81 7.90 24.32
CA ILE A 442 17.95 6.99 23.54
C ILE A 442 16.77 6.56 24.40
N GLU A 443 15.55 6.67 23.86
CA GLU A 443 14.33 6.09 24.44
C GLU A 443 13.81 4.96 23.54
N THR A 444 13.37 3.85 24.14
CA THR A 444 12.85 2.66 23.46
C THR A 444 11.47 2.29 23.99
N ASN A 445 10.69 1.55 23.21
CA ASN A 445 9.51 0.85 23.73
C ASN A 445 9.90 -0.15 24.85
N ARG A 446 8.92 -0.69 25.57
CA ARG A 446 9.14 -1.63 26.69
C ARG A 446 10.05 -2.80 26.29
N PRO A 447 11.23 -2.95 26.92
CA PRO A 447 12.13 -4.08 26.71
C PRO A 447 11.40 -5.44 26.77
N PHE A 448 11.72 -6.34 25.83
CA PHE A 448 11.14 -7.68 25.78
C PHE A 448 12.14 -8.72 25.27
N ARG A 449 11.81 -10.00 25.47
CA ARG A 449 12.50 -11.12 24.83
C ARG A 449 11.51 -12.03 24.09
N LEU A 450 12.04 -12.77 23.12
CA LEU A 450 11.30 -13.79 22.37
C LEU A 450 11.73 -15.19 22.83
N GLU A 451 10.78 -15.99 23.30
CA GLU A 451 11.00 -17.39 23.68
C GLU A 451 10.39 -18.31 22.62
N ARG A 452 11.21 -19.14 21.96
CA ARG A 452 10.73 -20.08 20.91
C ARG A 452 9.81 -21.13 21.55
N VAL A 453 8.59 -21.25 21.05
CA VAL A 453 7.55 -22.17 21.52
C VAL A 453 7.11 -23.20 20.46
N PHE A 454 7.58 -23.07 19.22
CA PHE A 454 7.32 -24.00 18.11
C PHE A 454 8.51 -24.07 17.14
N GLY A 455 8.65 -25.17 16.42
CA GLY A 455 9.62 -25.34 15.33
C GLY A 455 10.92 -26.08 15.68
N GLU A 456 11.00 -26.77 16.83
CA GLU A 456 12.23 -27.45 17.25
C GLU A 456 12.01 -28.78 17.99
N ASN A 457 12.64 -29.85 17.48
CA ASN A 457 13.23 -30.88 18.32
C ASN A 457 14.75 -30.78 18.26
N SER A 458 15.35 -30.25 19.34
CA SER A 458 16.78 -30.40 19.59
C SER A 458 17.07 -31.88 19.82
N SER A 459 18.03 -32.45 19.09
CA SER A 459 18.48 -33.82 19.38
C SER A 459 19.41 -33.78 20.60
N ASP A 460 19.38 -34.83 21.45
CA ASP A 460 20.26 -34.99 22.63
C ASP A 460 21.79 -34.99 22.31
N TRP A 461 22.18 -34.74 21.05
CA TRP A 461 23.54 -34.82 20.52
C TRP A 461 24.17 -33.47 20.19
N GLY A 462 23.43 -32.35 20.30
CA GLY A 462 23.95 -30.99 20.23
C GLY A 462 24.15 -30.42 18.82
N ASP A 463 24.69 -29.19 18.77
CA ASP A 463 24.68 -28.26 17.62
C ASP A 463 25.41 -28.76 16.35
N GLU A 464 26.20 -29.83 16.45
CA GLU A 464 26.88 -30.45 15.29
C GLU A 464 26.06 -31.57 14.62
N SER A 465 24.82 -31.84 15.09
CA SER A 465 23.96 -32.90 14.53
C SER A 465 23.06 -32.40 13.38
N ASN A 466 23.32 -32.89 12.16
CA ASN A 466 22.53 -32.57 10.95
C ASN A 466 21.11 -33.20 10.92
N ASP A 467 20.67 -33.90 11.97
CA ASP A 467 19.37 -34.56 12.07
C ASP A 467 18.38 -33.74 12.95
N THR A 468 18.35 -32.41 12.77
CA THR A 468 17.35 -31.55 13.39
C THR A 468 16.00 -31.69 12.70
N TYR A 469 15.01 -32.22 13.43
CA TYR A 469 13.62 -32.28 12.95
C TYR A 469 12.90 -30.99 13.32
N TYR A 470 12.56 -30.20 12.32
CA TYR A 470 11.70 -29.03 12.43
C TYR A 470 10.32 -29.39 11.88
N ASP A 471 9.31 -28.62 12.27
CA ASP A 471 8.00 -28.66 11.63
C ASP A 471 8.06 -27.87 10.30
N TYR A 472 7.65 -28.53 9.21
CA TYR A 472 7.73 -28.01 7.85
C TYR A 472 6.41 -28.20 7.09
N THR A 473 6.23 -27.41 6.03
CA THR A 473 5.09 -27.49 5.10
C THR A 473 5.56 -27.37 3.65
N ASP A 474 4.88 -28.07 2.73
CA ASP A 474 5.06 -27.90 1.27
C ASP A 474 4.09 -26.86 0.67
N GLY A 475 3.15 -26.35 1.48
CA GLY A 475 2.30 -25.21 1.17
C GLY A 475 2.94 -23.86 1.50
N THR A 476 2.23 -22.78 1.16
CA THR A 476 2.65 -21.39 1.38
C THR A 476 1.87 -20.67 2.49
N SER A 477 1.28 -21.45 3.41
CA SER A 477 0.61 -20.96 4.61
C SER A 477 0.75 -21.94 5.77
N TYR A 478 0.54 -21.45 6.99
CA TYR A 478 0.50 -22.27 8.20
C TYR A 478 -0.39 -21.65 9.29
N THR A 479 -1.25 -22.45 9.93
CA THR A 479 -2.12 -22.01 11.04
C THR A 479 -1.56 -22.49 12.38
N PHE A 480 -1.20 -21.55 13.25
CA PHE A 480 -0.85 -21.85 14.64
C PHE A 480 -2.11 -21.90 15.50
N THR A 481 -2.27 -22.90 16.36
CA THR A 481 -3.50 -23.15 17.14
C THR A 481 -3.22 -23.52 18.59
N GLY A 482 -4.16 -23.22 19.49
CA GLY A 482 -4.01 -23.47 20.93
C GLY A 482 -3.17 -22.41 21.63
N LEU A 483 -3.22 -21.18 21.11
CA LEU A 483 -2.47 -20.02 21.59
C LEU A 483 -3.11 -19.40 22.84
N ASP A 484 -2.34 -18.56 23.52
CA ASP A 484 -2.76 -17.76 24.67
C ASP A 484 -3.28 -16.39 24.20
N PRO A 485 -4.60 -16.09 24.28
CA PRO A 485 -5.20 -14.90 23.65
C PRO A 485 -4.56 -13.56 24.05
N GLU A 486 -4.07 -13.45 25.29
CA GLU A 486 -3.48 -12.23 25.84
C GLU A 486 -1.96 -12.14 25.59
N THR A 487 -1.41 -13.03 24.75
CA THR A 487 0.02 -13.08 24.41
C THR A 487 0.29 -12.56 23.01
N GLU A 488 1.24 -11.64 22.90
CA GLU A 488 1.84 -11.29 21.63
C GLU A 488 2.81 -12.38 21.16
N TYR A 489 2.67 -12.74 19.89
CA TYR A 489 3.49 -13.77 19.24
C TYR A 489 4.29 -13.16 18.09
N TYR A 490 5.47 -13.74 17.87
CA TYR A 490 6.30 -13.50 16.70
C TYR A 490 6.54 -14.83 15.99
N TYR A 491 6.76 -14.82 14.69
CA TYR A 491 7.00 -16.02 13.88
C TYR A 491 8.14 -15.79 12.90
N SER A 492 8.68 -16.87 12.32
CA SER A 492 9.56 -16.76 11.16
C SER A 492 9.30 -17.90 10.20
N VAL A 493 9.24 -17.60 8.90
CA VAL A 493 9.25 -18.60 7.83
C VAL A 493 10.59 -18.59 7.11
N ARG A 494 11.10 -19.78 6.78
CA ARG A 494 12.32 -19.95 5.98
C ARG A 494 12.06 -20.86 4.81
N GLY A 495 12.50 -20.48 3.62
CA GLY A 495 12.58 -21.40 2.49
C GLY A 495 13.76 -22.36 2.65
N HIS A 496 13.63 -23.59 2.16
CA HIS A 496 14.74 -24.55 2.10
C HIS A 496 14.95 -25.08 0.67
N TYR A 497 16.22 -25.07 0.24
CA TYR A 497 16.69 -25.62 -1.03
C TYR A 497 17.86 -26.57 -0.78
N VAL A 498 17.55 -27.87 -0.67
CA VAL A 498 18.48 -29.04 -0.69
C VAL A 498 19.51 -29.13 0.44
N PHE A 499 20.28 -28.06 0.67
CA PHE A 499 21.33 -27.87 1.68
C PHE A 499 21.44 -26.40 2.15
N THR A 500 20.70 -25.46 1.54
CA THR A 500 20.68 -24.03 1.88
C THR A 500 19.31 -23.64 2.41
N PHE A 501 19.26 -22.93 3.52
CA PHE A 501 18.07 -22.24 4.01
C PHE A 501 18.14 -20.75 3.64
N SER A 502 17.00 -20.10 3.51
CA SER A 502 16.94 -18.63 3.50
C SER A 502 17.33 -18.06 4.86
N ASP A 503 17.57 -16.76 4.92
CA ASP A 503 17.67 -16.05 6.20
C ASP A 503 16.40 -16.20 7.04
N LYS A 504 16.54 -16.03 8.36
CA LYS A 504 15.46 -16.16 9.34
C LYS A 504 14.98 -14.78 9.77
N LEU A 505 14.13 -14.17 8.96
CA LEU A 505 13.43 -12.94 9.30
C LEU A 505 12.33 -13.25 10.31
N ILE A 506 12.27 -12.49 11.41
CA ILE A 506 11.26 -12.63 12.45
C ILE A 506 10.20 -11.53 12.25
N TYR A 507 8.93 -11.91 12.33
CA TYR A 507 7.77 -11.05 12.10
C TYR A 507 6.85 -11.06 13.31
N HIS A 508 6.27 -9.90 13.62
CA HIS A 508 5.24 -9.76 14.66
C HIS A 508 3.90 -10.29 14.11
N ALA A 509 3.26 -11.22 14.80
CA ALA A 509 1.87 -11.61 14.53
C ALA A 509 0.90 -10.56 15.11
N PHE A 510 1.04 -9.32 14.65
CA PHE A 510 0.25 -8.19 15.13
C PHE A 510 -1.17 -8.25 14.55
N GLY A 511 -2.17 -8.25 15.43
CA GLY A 511 -3.56 -8.42 15.05
C GLY A 511 -4.47 -8.70 16.24
N VAL A 512 -5.77 -8.53 16.01
CA VAL A 512 -6.85 -8.70 16.98
C VAL A 512 -8.01 -9.46 16.34
N CYS A 513 -8.65 -10.33 17.11
CA CYS A 513 -9.76 -11.15 16.63
C CYS A 513 -11.08 -10.37 16.60
N SER A 514 -11.99 -10.77 15.72
CA SER A 514 -13.35 -10.22 15.65
C SER A 514 -14.14 -10.57 16.93
N PRO A 515 -14.93 -9.64 17.49
CA PRO A 515 -15.72 -9.90 18.70
C PRO A 515 -16.91 -10.83 18.42
N GLU A 516 -17.26 -11.70 19.38
CA GLU A 516 -18.47 -12.52 19.29
C GLU A 516 -19.71 -11.64 19.57
N VAL A 517 -20.41 -11.23 18.51
CA VAL A 517 -21.70 -10.53 18.64
C VAL A 517 -22.81 -11.42 19.19
N LEU A 518 -23.75 -10.79 19.86
CA LEU A 518 -24.93 -11.41 20.45
C LEU A 518 -26.20 -10.78 19.85
N PRO A 519 -27.35 -11.48 19.85
CA PRO A 519 -28.62 -10.90 19.40
C PRO A 519 -28.94 -9.58 20.11
N ALA A 520 -29.62 -8.67 19.41
CA ALA A 520 -30.02 -7.38 19.96
C ALA A 520 -30.95 -7.53 21.17
N SER A 521 -30.91 -6.53 22.06
CA SER A 521 -31.77 -6.42 23.23
C SER A 521 -32.51 -5.09 23.22
N ASN A 522 -33.49 -4.91 24.11
CA ASN A 522 -34.30 -3.66 24.23
C ASN A 522 -34.91 -3.16 22.90
N ILE A 523 -35.29 -4.08 22.00
CA ILE A 523 -35.88 -3.74 20.69
C ILE A 523 -37.24 -3.10 20.90
N ASP A 524 -37.42 -1.88 20.39
CA ASP A 524 -38.69 -1.16 20.36
C ASP A 524 -39.06 -0.80 18.90
N SER A 525 -40.27 -1.20 18.53
CA SER A 525 -41.02 -0.77 17.35
C SER A 525 -41.06 0.75 17.10
N ASN A 526 -40.85 1.57 18.13
CA ASN A 526 -40.76 3.03 18.03
C ASN A 526 -39.35 3.55 17.63
N GLY A 527 -38.46 2.68 17.14
CA GLY A 527 -37.18 3.10 16.55
C GLY A 527 -35.97 3.03 17.48
N SER A 528 -35.80 1.95 18.25
CA SER A 528 -34.56 1.72 19.02
C SER A 528 -34.23 0.25 19.25
N PHE A 529 -32.94 -0.06 19.39
CA PHE A 529 -32.46 -1.34 19.93
C PHE A 529 -31.07 -1.18 20.58
N THR A 530 -30.67 -2.17 21.38
CA THR A 530 -29.34 -2.27 21.98
C THR A 530 -28.55 -3.38 21.29
N ALA A 531 -27.47 -3.01 20.58
CA ALA A 531 -26.42 -3.91 20.10
C ALA A 531 -25.61 -4.47 21.28
N ASN A 532 -25.14 -5.72 21.20
CA ASN A 532 -24.43 -6.40 22.29
C ASN A 532 -23.34 -7.33 21.71
N TRP A 533 -22.16 -7.38 22.33
CA TRP A 533 -21.04 -8.25 21.95
C TRP A 533 -20.25 -8.71 23.18
N ASN A 534 -19.46 -9.76 23.02
CA ASN A 534 -18.46 -10.19 24.01
C ASN A 534 -17.14 -9.44 23.78
N LEU A 535 -16.33 -9.32 24.84
CA LEU A 535 -14.98 -8.75 24.75
C LEU A 535 -14.09 -9.60 23.83
N ALA A 536 -13.34 -8.94 22.95
CA ALA A 536 -12.25 -9.55 22.20
C ALA A 536 -10.92 -9.39 22.97
N PRO A 537 -10.13 -10.46 23.16
CA PRO A 537 -8.78 -10.38 23.72
C PRO A 537 -7.92 -9.25 23.13
N LYS A 538 -7.16 -8.58 24.00
CA LYS A 538 -6.29 -7.43 23.68
C LYS A 538 -6.96 -6.19 23.06
N ALA A 539 -8.26 -6.18 22.77
CA ALA A 539 -8.89 -5.06 22.09
C ALA A 539 -8.86 -3.77 22.92
N THR A 540 -8.41 -2.67 22.32
CA THR A 540 -8.34 -1.33 22.95
C THR A 540 -9.63 -0.53 22.76
N GLY A 541 -10.48 -0.95 21.83
CA GLY A 541 -11.82 -0.39 21.59
C GLY A 541 -12.58 -1.20 20.54
N TYR A 542 -13.76 -0.70 20.16
CA TYR A 542 -14.58 -1.28 19.10
C TYR A 542 -15.23 -0.18 18.25
N THR A 543 -15.53 -0.45 16.97
CA THR A 543 -16.55 0.28 16.20
C THR A 543 -17.77 -0.62 16.02
N VAL A 544 -18.95 -0.10 16.34
CA VAL A 544 -20.24 -0.72 16.04
C VAL A 544 -20.83 -0.03 14.81
N GLU A 545 -20.96 -0.76 13.70
CA GLU A 545 -21.53 -0.22 12.46
C GLU A 545 -22.94 -0.77 12.25
N MET A 546 -23.89 0.13 11.99
CA MET A 546 -25.31 -0.17 11.85
C MET A 546 -25.85 0.36 10.52
N PHE A 547 -26.64 -0.49 9.87
CA PHE A 547 -27.26 -0.25 8.58
C PHE A 547 -28.75 -0.59 8.59
N GLY A 548 -29.52 0.07 7.72
CA GLY A 548 -30.86 -0.36 7.34
C GLY A 548 -30.78 -1.54 6.37
N VAL A 549 -31.77 -2.44 6.42
CA VAL A 549 -31.83 -3.64 5.56
C VAL A 549 -33.08 -3.57 4.70
N THR A 550 -32.87 -3.45 3.39
CA THR A 550 -33.92 -3.47 2.36
C THR A 550 -33.91 -4.83 1.68
N LYS A 551 -35.08 -5.47 1.58
CA LYS A 551 -35.29 -6.62 0.71
C LYS A 551 -35.83 -6.15 -0.63
N VAL A 552 -35.30 -6.71 -1.71
CA VAL A 552 -35.70 -6.38 -3.08
C VAL A 552 -37.01 -7.09 -3.42
N GLU A 553 -38.00 -6.34 -3.89
CA GLU A 553 -39.38 -6.84 -4.14
C GLU A 553 -39.65 -7.20 -5.62
N GLU A 554 -38.83 -6.73 -6.56
CA GLU A 554 -38.86 -7.12 -7.99
C GLU A 554 -37.45 -6.93 -8.61
N ASP A 555 -37.14 -7.67 -9.68
CA ASP A 555 -35.84 -7.57 -10.38
C ASP A 555 -35.60 -6.12 -10.88
N ASP A 556 -34.50 -5.49 -10.48
CA ASP A 556 -34.06 -4.18 -10.98
C ASP A 556 -32.62 -4.25 -11.49
N ALA A 557 -32.44 -3.88 -12.76
CA ALA A 557 -31.13 -3.90 -13.40
C ALA A 557 -30.26 -2.69 -13.03
N ASP A 558 -30.85 -1.57 -12.58
CA ASP A 558 -30.17 -0.29 -12.34
C ASP A 558 -30.41 0.21 -10.89
N PHE A 559 -30.53 -0.72 -9.92
CA PHE A 559 -30.84 -0.41 -8.52
C PHE A 559 -29.77 0.49 -7.90
N ILE A 560 -30.19 1.55 -7.21
CA ILE A 560 -29.31 2.55 -6.62
C ILE A 560 -28.83 2.08 -5.24
N LEU A 561 -27.53 1.83 -5.12
CA LEU A 561 -26.87 1.52 -3.85
C LEU A 561 -26.55 2.80 -3.05
N LEU A 562 -26.06 3.83 -3.74
CA LEU A 562 -25.77 5.15 -3.19
C LEU A 562 -25.91 6.21 -4.29
N GLU A 563 -26.53 7.35 -4.00
CA GLU A 563 -26.57 8.53 -4.87
C GLU A 563 -26.20 9.76 -4.04
N GLU A 564 -25.30 10.59 -4.58
CA GLU A 564 -24.83 11.82 -3.95
C GLU A 564 -24.82 12.97 -4.97
N THR A 565 -25.36 14.11 -4.54
CA THR A 565 -25.46 15.37 -5.31
C THR A 565 -24.83 16.55 -4.56
N PHE A 566 -24.33 16.33 -3.35
CA PHE A 566 -23.74 17.34 -2.48
C PHE A 566 -24.71 18.52 -2.17
N ASP A 567 -26.03 18.29 -2.24
CA ASP A 567 -27.10 19.26 -1.95
C ASP A 567 -27.02 19.89 -0.54
N LYS A 568 -26.31 19.24 0.41
CA LYS A 568 -26.00 19.84 1.72
C LYS A 568 -25.05 21.05 1.59
N ILE A 569 -24.17 21.07 0.60
CA ILE A 569 -23.25 22.17 0.32
C ILE A 569 -24.02 23.28 -0.42
N ASN A 570 -24.72 24.11 0.34
CA ASN A 570 -25.58 25.19 -0.19
C ASN A 570 -25.09 26.59 0.23
N ASP A 571 -25.89 27.63 0.00
CA ASP A 571 -25.54 29.03 0.29
C ASP A 571 -25.52 29.41 1.78
N GLU A 572 -25.95 28.52 2.67
CA GLU A 572 -25.69 28.62 4.12
C GLU A 572 -24.33 27.99 4.51
N VAL A 573 -23.74 27.14 3.67
CA VAL A 573 -22.47 26.43 3.92
C VAL A 573 -21.27 27.13 3.28
N THR A 574 -21.34 27.51 2.00
CA THR A 574 -20.25 28.22 1.30
C THR A 574 -20.77 29.27 0.32
N SER A 575 -19.95 30.30 0.08
CA SER A 575 -20.19 31.30 -0.97
C SER A 575 -19.52 30.95 -2.32
N ALA A 576 -18.70 29.90 -2.37
CA ALA A 576 -18.05 29.43 -3.59
C ALA A 576 -19.08 28.76 -4.52
N THR A 577 -19.05 29.13 -5.81
CA THR A 577 -20.04 28.68 -6.82
C THR A 577 -19.43 28.31 -8.18
N ASP A 578 -18.10 28.45 -8.32
CA ASP A 578 -17.33 27.97 -9.49
C ASP A 578 -16.29 26.97 -8.98
N TRP A 579 -16.27 25.78 -9.57
CA TRP A 579 -15.32 24.71 -9.25
C TRP A 579 -13.85 25.13 -9.41
N ARG A 580 -13.60 26.21 -10.18
CA ARG A 580 -12.28 26.82 -10.42
C ARG A 580 -11.82 27.77 -9.30
N SER A 581 -12.68 28.04 -8.32
CA SER A 581 -12.36 28.84 -7.14
C SER A 581 -13.21 28.35 -5.95
N PRO A 582 -13.01 27.09 -5.52
CA PRO A 582 -13.72 26.51 -4.39
C PRO A 582 -13.18 27.06 -3.07
N GLU A 583 -13.89 26.81 -1.99
CA GLU A 583 -13.44 27.08 -0.63
C GLU A 583 -12.64 25.88 -0.10
N ILE A 584 -11.45 26.15 0.45
CA ILE A 584 -10.52 25.14 0.95
C ILE A 584 -10.89 24.77 2.40
N LEU A 585 -10.96 23.47 2.70
CA LEU A 585 -11.26 23.00 4.05
C LEU A 585 -10.03 22.94 4.96
N GLY A 586 -8.82 22.76 4.40
CA GLY A 586 -7.57 22.73 5.15
C GLY A 586 -7.40 21.49 6.03
N ASN A 587 -7.87 20.34 5.56
CA ASN A 587 -7.67 19.04 6.22
C ASN A 587 -6.45 18.31 5.64
N ASP A 588 -5.26 18.56 6.21
CA ASP A 588 -4.02 17.86 5.83
C ASP A 588 -4.05 16.35 6.20
N ASP A 589 -4.85 15.98 7.21
CA ASP A 589 -5.15 14.60 7.62
C ASP A 589 -6.53 14.13 7.14
N SER A 590 -6.75 12.80 7.17
CA SER A 590 -8.05 12.21 6.80
C SER A 590 -9.15 12.60 7.78
N SER A 591 -10.26 13.14 7.26
CA SER A 591 -11.37 13.69 8.06
C SER A 591 -12.74 13.24 7.57
N ARG A 592 -13.75 13.21 8.46
CA ARG A 592 -15.14 12.84 8.11
C ARG A 592 -15.87 13.99 7.40
N LEU A 593 -16.52 13.69 6.29
CA LEU A 593 -17.18 14.65 5.41
C LEU A 593 -18.72 14.65 5.55
N ASP A 594 -19.28 13.91 6.51
CA ASP A 594 -20.72 13.69 6.78
C ASP A 594 -21.62 14.95 6.82
N GLN A 595 -21.04 16.12 7.10
CA GLN A 595 -21.74 17.41 7.09
C GLN A 595 -22.04 17.92 5.67
N TYR A 596 -21.31 17.43 4.66
CA TYR A 596 -21.39 17.83 3.25
C TYR A 596 -22.10 16.80 2.35
N THR A 597 -22.23 15.55 2.80
CA THR A 597 -22.77 14.41 2.03
C THR A 597 -24.12 13.96 2.57
N ALA A 598 -25.06 13.54 1.72
CA ALA A 598 -26.39 13.07 2.11
C ALA A 598 -26.34 11.91 3.13
N LEU A 599 -25.54 10.87 2.84
CA LEU A 599 -25.25 9.77 3.76
C LEU A 599 -23.95 10.03 4.56
N PRO A 600 -23.84 9.49 5.80
CA PRO A 600 -22.60 9.51 6.56
C PRO A 600 -21.63 8.39 6.12
N GLY A 601 -20.37 8.50 6.53
CA GLY A 601 -19.30 7.54 6.26
C GLY A 601 -18.30 7.98 5.19
N TRP A 602 -18.47 9.17 4.62
CA TRP A 602 -17.51 9.74 3.67
C TRP A 602 -16.29 10.30 4.41
N THR A 603 -15.09 10.09 3.85
CA THR A 603 -13.84 10.68 4.35
C THR A 603 -13.00 11.29 3.22
N GLY A 604 -11.95 12.04 3.56
CA GLY A 604 -11.01 12.57 2.57
C GLY A 604 -9.85 13.37 3.17
N VAL A 605 -8.90 13.71 2.29
CA VAL A 605 -7.66 14.48 2.56
C VAL A 605 -7.55 15.62 1.56
N GLY A 606 -7.20 16.83 2.04
CA GLY A 606 -6.96 18.02 1.21
C GLY A 606 -8.17 18.44 0.39
N ASN A 607 -9.34 18.57 1.03
CA ASN A 607 -10.61 18.72 0.34
C ASN A 607 -11.07 20.18 0.15
N THR A 608 -11.90 20.40 -0.86
CA THR A 608 -12.48 21.70 -1.19
C THR A 608 -13.98 21.60 -1.48
N ILE A 609 -14.72 22.68 -1.29
CA ILE A 609 -16.18 22.74 -1.48
C ILE A 609 -16.62 23.92 -2.37
N ALA A 610 -17.68 23.72 -3.13
CA ALA A 610 -18.47 24.77 -3.78
C ALA A 610 -19.96 24.35 -3.76
N GLN A 611 -20.89 25.26 -4.02
CA GLN A 611 -22.32 24.93 -3.93
C GLN A 611 -22.70 23.76 -4.87
N GLY A 612 -23.19 22.68 -4.29
CA GLY A 612 -23.47 21.40 -4.97
C GLY A 612 -22.25 20.61 -5.42
N MET A 613 -21.05 20.86 -4.85
CA MET A 613 -19.80 20.19 -5.28
C MET A 613 -18.79 19.95 -4.15
N LEU A 614 -18.19 18.76 -4.12
CA LEU A 614 -17.11 18.35 -3.22
C LEU A 614 -15.88 17.93 -4.04
N GLY A 615 -14.68 18.27 -3.62
CA GLY A 615 -13.47 17.99 -4.39
C GLY A 615 -12.18 18.01 -3.58
N CYS A 616 -11.06 18.12 -4.30
CA CYS A 616 -9.70 18.09 -3.75
C CYS A 616 -8.83 19.23 -4.28
N GLU A 617 -7.88 19.67 -3.46
CA GLU A 617 -6.80 20.58 -3.83
C GLU A 617 -5.76 19.89 -4.72
N SER A 618 -5.03 20.68 -5.51
CA SER A 618 -3.83 20.22 -6.21
C SER A 618 -2.62 20.25 -5.29
N SER A 619 -1.83 19.18 -5.25
CA SER A 619 -0.62 19.09 -4.40
C SER A 619 0.57 18.50 -5.15
N SER A 620 1.78 18.86 -4.71
CA SER A 620 3.04 18.26 -5.19
C SER A 620 3.66 17.30 -4.18
N TYR A 621 3.02 17.10 -3.02
CA TYR A 621 3.65 16.46 -1.84
C TYR A 621 2.76 15.46 -1.10
N ILE A 622 1.44 15.62 -1.16
CA ILE A 622 0.47 14.72 -0.52
C ILE A 622 -0.57 14.25 -1.54
N LEU A 623 -1.09 13.04 -1.35
CA LEU A 623 -2.27 12.58 -2.09
C LEU A 623 -3.52 13.24 -1.50
N THR A 624 -4.27 13.94 -2.33
CA THR A 624 -5.57 14.52 -1.97
C THR A 624 -6.68 13.62 -2.53
N GLU A 625 -7.63 13.23 -1.68
CA GLU A 625 -8.59 12.18 -2.01
C GLU A 625 -9.96 12.35 -1.33
N ILE A 626 -10.97 11.70 -1.91
CA ILE A 626 -12.30 11.48 -1.33
C ILE A 626 -12.57 9.97 -1.32
N VAL A 627 -13.08 9.45 -0.21
CA VAL A 627 -13.45 8.04 -0.05
C VAL A 627 -14.94 7.93 0.29
N THR A 628 -15.63 7.00 -0.38
CA THR A 628 -17.03 6.69 -0.08
C THR A 628 -17.20 6.02 1.28
N PRO A 629 -18.42 6.02 1.86
CA PRO A 629 -18.81 4.98 2.82
C PRO A 629 -18.59 3.59 2.20
N GLU A 630 -18.54 2.56 3.03
CA GLU A 630 -18.53 1.19 2.53
C GLU A 630 -19.90 0.83 1.93
N ILE A 631 -19.88 0.29 0.71
CA ILE A 631 -21.07 -0.05 -0.08
C ILE A 631 -21.14 -1.58 -0.22
N TYR A 632 -22.29 -2.17 0.06
CA TYR A 632 -22.53 -3.58 -0.23
C TYR A 632 -22.69 -3.81 -1.73
N VAL A 633 -21.85 -4.67 -2.30
CA VAL A 633 -21.77 -4.95 -3.74
C VAL A 633 -21.89 -6.44 -4.06
N GLY A 634 -22.28 -7.27 -3.09
CA GLY A 634 -22.38 -8.73 -3.24
C GLY A 634 -23.49 -9.27 -4.15
N ASN A 635 -24.30 -8.41 -4.80
CA ASN A 635 -25.43 -8.86 -5.64
C ASN A 635 -25.09 -9.07 -7.13
N ASP A 636 -23.95 -8.57 -7.63
CA ASP A 636 -23.51 -8.64 -9.04
C ASP A 636 -21.97 -8.59 -9.12
N ASP A 637 -21.36 -8.98 -10.25
CA ASP A 637 -19.88 -8.96 -10.41
C ASP A 637 -19.31 -7.64 -11.00
N GLU A 638 -20.17 -6.72 -11.43
CA GLU A 638 -19.84 -5.33 -11.75
C GLU A 638 -20.60 -4.34 -10.82
N ILE A 639 -19.93 -3.29 -10.33
CA ILE A 639 -20.58 -2.05 -9.85
C ILE A 639 -20.59 -1.01 -10.97
N ARG A 640 -21.71 -0.31 -11.15
CA ARG A 640 -21.87 0.75 -12.15
C ARG A 640 -21.84 2.12 -11.50
N VAL A 641 -20.79 2.86 -11.78
CA VAL A 641 -20.52 4.21 -11.25
C VAL A 641 -20.82 5.25 -12.32
N TYR A 642 -21.84 6.08 -12.08
CA TYR A 642 -22.02 7.33 -12.81
C TYR A 642 -21.23 8.44 -12.11
N VAL A 643 -20.43 9.17 -12.89
CA VAL A 643 -19.63 10.31 -12.40
C VAL A 643 -19.91 11.54 -13.26
N LYS A 644 -20.13 12.67 -12.59
CA LYS A 644 -20.14 14.02 -13.15
C LYS A 644 -19.14 14.87 -12.37
N ALA A 645 -18.09 15.36 -13.02
CA ALA A 645 -16.98 16.04 -12.36
C ALA A 645 -16.24 17.02 -13.28
N TYR A 646 -15.47 17.94 -12.70
CA TYR A 646 -14.61 18.91 -13.39
C TYR A 646 -13.17 18.81 -12.89
N GLY A 647 -12.20 19.17 -13.73
CA GLY A 647 -10.77 19.05 -13.39
C GLY A 647 -9.83 19.56 -14.48
N GLY A 648 -8.55 19.19 -14.37
CA GLY A 648 -7.51 19.53 -15.35
C GLY A 648 -7.79 18.92 -16.73
N LEU A 649 -7.66 19.72 -17.80
CA LEU A 649 -7.80 19.20 -19.16
C LEU A 649 -6.61 18.30 -19.50
N GLY A 650 -6.86 17.02 -19.79
CA GLY A 650 -5.81 16.02 -20.03
C GLY A 650 -5.32 15.31 -18.77
N ASP A 651 -5.85 15.66 -17.60
CA ASP A 651 -5.71 14.85 -16.38
C ASP A 651 -6.75 13.70 -16.39
N GLN A 652 -6.65 12.81 -15.40
CA GLN A 652 -7.56 11.67 -15.23
C GLN A 652 -8.01 11.60 -13.76
N LEU A 653 -9.31 11.41 -13.55
CA LEU A 653 -9.85 10.96 -12.27
C LEU A 653 -9.62 9.45 -12.15
N ILE A 654 -8.99 9.02 -11.07
CA ILE A 654 -8.83 7.61 -10.72
C ILE A 654 -9.96 7.25 -9.75
N LEU A 655 -10.71 6.20 -10.08
CA LEU A 655 -11.58 5.48 -9.16
C LEU A 655 -10.82 4.23 -8.71
N ARG A 656 -10.56 4.02 -7.42
CA ARG A 656 -9.90 2.82 -6.91
C ARG A 656 -10.87 1.97 -6.10
N VAL A 657 -10.97 0.68 -6.43
CA VAL A 657 -11.85 -0.31 -5.78
C VAL A 657 -11.18 -1.69 -5.82
N ASP A 658 -11.31 -2.48 -4.74
CA ASP A 658 -10.60 -3.77 -4.55
C ASP A 658 -9.09 -3.68 -4.88
N GLY A 659 -8.46 -2.58 -4.44
CA GLY A 659 -7.04 -2.27 -4.68
C GLY A 659 -6.70 -1.82 -6.10
N LYS A 660 -7.55 -2.06 -7.10
CA LYS A 660 -7.32 -1.78 -8.52
C LYS A 660 -7.68 -0.34 -8.86
N SER A 661 -6.87 0.31 -9.70
CA SER A 661 -7.06 1.71 -10.12
C SER A 661 -7.70 1.80 -11.51
N TYR A 662 -8.78 2.58 -11.64
CA TYR A 662 -9.56 2.74 -12.87
C TYR A 662 -9.52 4.19 -13.36
N PHE A 663 -8.93 4.42 -14.54
CA PHE A 663 -8.60 5.76 -15.04
C PHE A 663 -9.70 6.34 -15.93
N VAL A 664 -10.26 7.49 -15.53
CA VAL A 664 -11.33 8.21 -16.24
C VAL A 664 -10.80 9.58 -16.72
N PRO A 665 -10.56 9.78 -18.03
CA PRO A 665 -9.99 11.03 -18.53
C PRO A 665 -10.99 12.19 -18.48
N PHE A 666 -10.51 13.37 -18.11
CA PHE A 666 -11.28 14.61 -18.23
C PHE A 666 -11.34 15.05 -19.71
N GLU A 667 -12.43 14.72 -20.41
CA GLU A 667 -12.70 15.16 -21.79
C GLU A 667 -12.84 16.70 -21.87
N GLN A 668 -12.62 17.29 -23.06
CA GLN A 668 -12.68 18.75 -23.23
C GLN A 668 -14.13 19.28 -23.25
N SER A 669 -14.47 20.15 -22.31
CA SER A 669 -15.75 20.85 -22.24
C SER A 669 -15.91 21.92 -23.34
N GLU A 670 -17.14 22.40 -23.58
CA GLU A 670 -17.40 23.54 -24.47
C GLU A 670 -16.69 24.84 -24.01
N GLU A 671 -16.30 24.93 -22.73
CA GLU A 671 -15.53 26.04 -22.16
C GLU A 671 -14.01 25.82 -22.23
N GLY A 672 -13.56 24.67 -22.74
CA GLY A 672 -12.14 24.33 -22.91
C GLY A 672 -11.44 23.79 -21.65
N THR A 673 -12.20 23.37 -20.63
CA THR A 673 -11.69 22.75 -19.40
C THR A 673 -11.85 21.23 -19.41
N GLY A 674 -11.25 20.53 -18.44
CA GLY A 674 -11.54 19.11 -18.21
C GLY A 674 -12.95 18.89 -17.64
N TYR A 675 -13.63 17.85 -18.11
CA TYR A 675 -14.97 17.47 -17.69
C TYR A 675 -15.22 15.95 -17.80
N ILE A 676 -15.96 15.39 -16.86
CA ILE A 676 -16.45 14.01 -16.86
C ILE A 676 -17.98 14.04 -16.76
N ASN A 677 -18.65 13.27 -17.61
CA ASN A 677 -20.07 12.92 -17.49
C ASN A 677 -20.28 11.56 -18.15
N GLY A 678 -20.25 10.49 -17.35
CA GLY A 678 -20.23 9.13 -17.87
C GLY A 678 -20.65 8.08 -16.86
N LEU A 679 -20.98 6.90 -17.38
CA LEU A 679 -21.34 5.70 -16.62
C LEU A 679 -20.29 4.62 -16.92
N TYR A 680 -19.65 4.11 -15.88
CA TYR A 680 -18.53 3.18 -15.94
C TYR A 680 -18.88 1.89 -15.18
N SER A 681 -18.57 0.73 -15.76
CA SER A 681 -18.61 -0.55 -15.04
C SER A 681 -17.23 -0.85 -14.45
N LEU A 682 -17.17 -1.13 -13.16
CA LEU A 682 -15.95 -1.58 -12.46
C LEU A 682 -16.23 -2.99 -11.92
N PRO A 683 -15.43 -4.02 -12.25
CA PRO A 683 -15.56 -5.33 -11.63
C PRO A 683 -15.26 -5.30 -10.12
N VAL A 684 -16.08 -6.00 -9.35
CA VAL A 684 -15.93 -6.19 -7.89
C VAL A 684 -15.71 -7.66 -7.55
N THR A 685 -15.03 -7.89 -6.43
CA THR A 685 -14.62 -9.21 -5.92
C THR A 685 -14.84 -9.36 -4.42
N SER A 686 -14.91 -8.25 -3.68
CA SER A 686 -15.35 -8.20 -2.28
C SER A 686 -16.89 -8.16 -2.17
N GLU A 687 -17.46 -8.61 -1.04
CA GLU A 687 -18.91 -8.46 -0.76
C GLU A 687 -19.27 -6.99 -0.40
N PHE A 688 -18.29 -6.26 0.13
CA PHE A 688 -18.35 -4.86 0.53
C PHE A 688 -17.19 -4.09 -0.13
N ALA A 689 -17.42 -2.84 -0.54
CA ALA A 689 -16.43 -2.05 -1.26
C ALA A 689 -16.47 -0.56 -0.89
N GLN A 690 -15.30 0.04 -0.63
CA GLN A 690 -15.10 1.49 -0.67
C GLN A 690 -14.49 1.90 -2.01
N ILE A 691 -14.78 3.14 -2.45
CA ILE A 691 -14.27 3.70 -3.69
C ILE A 691 -13.49 4.97 -3.36
N VAL A 692 -12.16 4.90 -3.55
CA VAL A 692 -11.22 6.00 -3.30
C VAL A 692 -11.01 6.79 -4.59
N MET A 693 -11.05 8.13 -4.52
CA MET A 693 -11.08 9.02 -5.68
C MET A 693 -10.03 10.12 -5.58
N PHE A 694 -9.13 10.17 -6.56
CA PHE A 694 -7.99 11.10 -6.66
C PHE A 694 -7.61 11.29 -8.15
N THR A 695 -6.57 12.07 -8.46
CA THR A 695 -6.15 12.34 -9.86
C THR A 695 -4.74 11.84 -10.18
N SER A 696 -4.51 11.41 -11.43
CA SER A 696 -3.21 10.90 -11.89
C SER A 696 -2.06 11.88 -11.73
N ASN A 697 -2.31 13.20 -11.88
CA ASN A 697 -1.29 14.24 -11.78
C ASN A 697 -1.34 15.01 -10.44
N TYR A 698 -2.02 14.49 -9.41
CA TYR A 698 -2.26 15.20 -8.14
C TYR A 698 -2.89 16.60 -8.33
N GLY A 699 -3.67 16.76 -9.41
CA GLY A 699 -4.38 17.97 -9.78
C GLY A 699 -5.74 18.12 -9.09
N ALA A 700 -6.21 19.35 -8.97
CA ALA A 700 -7.50 19.65 -8.37
C ALA A 700 -8.67 19.13 -9.22
N PHE A 701 -9.67 18.54 -8.56
CA PHE A 701 -10.92 18.09 -9.17
C PHE A 701 -12.11 18.38 -8.26
N MET A 702 -13.30 18.47 -8.84
CA MET A 702 -14.57 18.67 -8.13
C MET A 702 -15.64 17.73 -8.68
N LEU A 703 -16.26 16.93 -7.80
CA LEU A 703 -17.45 16.11 -8.06
C LEU A 703 -18.71 16.98 -7.96
N ASP A 704 -19.71 16.67 -8.79
CA ASP A 704 -20.98 17.42 -8.93
C ASP A 704 -22.20 16.47 -8.79
N GLU A 705 -22.10 15.26 -9.34
CA GLU A 705 -23.07 14.17 -9.11
C GLU A 705 -22.30 12.84 -9.19
N ILE A 706 -22.50 11.96 -8.21
CA ILE A 706 -21.95 10.59 -8.26
C ILE A 706 -22.98 9.58 -7.77
N ARG A 707 -23.14 8.48 -8.51
CA ARG A 707 -24.14 7.45 -8.20
C ARG A 707 -23.60 6.06 -8.49
N PHE A 708 -23.87 5.16 -7.56
CA PHE A 708 -23.46 3.77 -7.54
C PHE A 708 -24.68 2.88 -7.73
N THR A 709 -24.63 1.98 -8.72
CA THR A 709 -25.74 1.12 -9.13
C THR A 709 -25.29 -0.31 -9.37
N GLN A 710 -26.20 -1.26 -9.16
CA GLN A 710 -25.95 -2.70 -9.35
C GLN A 710 -27.24 -3.39 -9.84
N ALA A 711 -27.13 -4.58 -10.43
CA ALA A 711 -28.30 -5.41 -10.71
C ALA A 711 -28.71 -6.20 -9.46
N VAL A 712 -30.01 -6.36 -9.23
CA VAL A 712 -30.59 -7.13 -8.13
C VAL A 712 -31.81 -7.91 -8.60
N ASN A 713 -32.11 -9.03 -7.95
CA ASN A 713 -33.22 -9.93 -8.28
C ASN A 713 -34.27 -9.91 -7.16
N GLU A 714 -35.50 -10.38 -7.45
CA GLU A 714 -36.55 -10.58 -6.44
C GLU A 714 -36.02 -11.39 -5.25
N GLY A 715 -36.01 -10.77 -4.07
CA GLY A 715 -35.58 -11.38 -2.82
C GLY A 715 -34.10 -11.20 -2.45
N ASP A 716 -33.30 -10.49 -3.27
CA ASP A 716 -31.97 -10.01 -2.88
C ASP A 716 -32.03 -8.97 -1.75
N VAL A 717 -30.87 -8.64 -1.18
CA VAL A 717 -30.76 -7.78 0.00
C VAL A 717 -29.79 -6.64 -0.29
N VAL A 718 -30.20 -5.42 0.04
CA VAL A 718 -29.37 -4.22 -0.04
C VAL A 718 -29.36 -3.58 1.34
N ILE A 719 -28.17 -3.20 1.80
CA ILE A 719 -28.00 -2.46 3.05
C ILE A 719 -27.76 -0.98 2.76
N THR A 720 -28.08 -0.14 3.74
CA THR A 720 -27.78 1.29 3.70
C THR A 720 -27.09 1.67 5.00
N PRO A 721 -25.81 2.09 5.00
CA PRO A 721 -25.13 2.58 6.21
C PRO A 721 -25.91 3.72 6.87
N ILE A 722 -26.07 3.67 8.20
CA ILE A 722 -26.80 4.68 8.98
C ILE A 722 -25.91 5.30 10.05
N ALA A 723 -25.14 4.50 10.78
CA ALA A 723 -24.28 4.98 11.85
C ALA A 723 -23.07 4.06 12.07
N ALA A 724 -21.93 4.65 12.39
CA ALA A 724 -20.77 3.98 12.97
C ALA A 724 -20.49 4.64 14.34
N VAL A 725 -20.20 3.85 15.37
CA VAL A 725 -20.00 4.35 16.74
C VAL A 725 -18.82 3.65 17.40
N ASP A 726 -17.84 4.44 17.80
CA ASP A 726 -16.64 3.97 18.49
C ASP A 726 -16.84 3.88 20.01
N THR A 727 -16.23 2.88 20.65
CA THR A 727 -16.31 2.64 22.10
C THR A 727 -14.95 2.25 22.68
N ASP A 728 -14.81 2.43 24.00
CA ASP A 728 -13.66 1.90 24.76
C ASP A 728 -13.65 0.36 24.83
N SER A 729 -12.53 -0.19 25.33
CA SER A 729 -12.28 -1.63 25.47
C SER A 729 -13.26 -2.37 26.39
N GLU A 730 -13.87 -1.68 27.35
CA GLU A 730 -14.77 -2.29 28.36
C GLU A 730 -16.23 -2.31 27.89
N THR A 731 -16.58 -1.44 26.94
CA THR A 731 -17.93 -1.32 26.40
C THR A 731 -18.28 -2.52 25.52
N THR A 732 -19.39 -3.16 25.85
CA THR A 732 -19.90 -4.41 25.25
C THR A 732 -21.35 -4.30 24.76
N SER A 733 -21.90 -3.09 24.76
CA SER A 733 -23.24 -2.81 24.25
C SER A 733 -23.44 -1.34 23.90
N TYR A 734 -24.18 -1.04 22.83
CA TYR A 734 -24.57 0.33 22.44
C TYR A 734 -26.05 0.41 22.10
N MET A 735 -26.73 1.52 22.42
CA MET A 735 -28.16 1.71 22.17
C MET A 735 -28.42 2.73 21.06
N PHE A 736 -28.83 2.23 19.89
CA PHE A 736 -29.30 3.05 18.77
C PHE A 736 -30.74 3.50 19.02
N THR A 737 -31.05 4.75 18.68
CA THR A 737 -32.37 5.40 18.92
C THR A 737 -32.72 6.37 17.80
N GLY A 738 -34.01 6.69 17.63
CA GLY A 738 -34.50 7.57 16.55
C GLY A 738 -34.52 6.89 15.18
N LEU A 739 -34.55 5.55 15.14
CA LEU A 739 -34.47 4.78 13.92
C LEU A 739 -35.75 4.88 13.06
N ASP A 740 -36.87 5.24 13.69
CA ASP A 740 -38.15 5.51 13.02
C ASP A 740 -38.05 6.62 11.94
N GLY A 741 -37.05 7.51 12.06
CA GLY A 741 -36.74 8.52 11.06
C GLY A 741 -36.18 8.01 9.73
N TYR A 742 -35.59 6.80 9.68
CA TYR A 742 -34.96 6.24 8.48
C TYR A 742 -35.90 5.35 7.64
N GLY A 743 -37.00 4.86 8.23
CA GLY A 743 -38.07 4.17 7.49
C GLY A 743 -37.83 2.70 7.15
N PHE A 744 -36.76 2.06 7.62
CA PHE A 744 -36.57 0.60 7.50
C PHE A 744 -37.33 -0.15 8.60
N ASP A 745 -37.92 -1.30 8.28
CA ASP A 745 -38.49 -2.25 9.25
C ASP A 745 -37.43 -3.19 9.88
N THR A 746 -36.33 -3.39 9.16
CA THR A 746 -35.22 -4.27 9.54
C THR A 746 -33.91 -3.50 9.47
N TYR A 747 -33.04 -3.74 10.44
CA TYR A 747 -31.70 -3.18 10.57
C TYR A 747 -30.72 -4.35 10.73
N GLY A 748 -29.44 -4.06 10.52
CA GLY A 748 -28.37 -4.94 10.94
C GLY A 748 -27.24 -4.15 11.58
N TYR A 749 -26.38 -4.87 12.31
CA TYR A 749 -25.10 -4.35 12.76
C TYR A 749 -24.05 -5.45 12.81
N TYR A 750 -22.78 -5.06 12.70
CA TYR A 750 -21.61 -5.86 13.07
C TYR A 750 -20.71 -5.00 13.96
N VAL A 751 -19.68 -5.62 14.53
CA VAL A 751 -18.71 -4.96 15.41
C VAL A 751 -17.29 -5.34 15.00
N THR A 752 -16.43 -4.33 14.90
CA THR A 752 -15.00 -4.47 14.59
C THR A 752 -14.19 -4.11 15.83
N SER A 753 -13.18 -4.90 16.18
CA SER A 753 -12.27 -4.61 17.28
C SER A 753 -11.07 -3.78 16.81
N HIS A 754 -10.66 -2.83 17.65
CA HIS A 754 -9.40 -2.07 17.52
C HIS A 754 -8.35 -2.66 18.45
N PHE A 755 -7.09 -2.62 18.03
CA PHE A 755 -5.95 -2.94 18.89
C PHE A 755 -4.80 -1.98 18.62
N GLU A 756 -4.34 -1.30 19.68
CA GLU A 756 -3.18 -0.42 19.66
C GLU A 756 -2.07 -0.97 20.55
N LEU A 757 -0.84 -0.99 20.04
CA LEU A 757 0.35 -1.38 20.78
C LEU A 757 1.57 -0.62 20.27
N GLU A 758 2.22 0.16 21.14
CA GLU A 758 3.56 0.73 20.92
C GLU A 758 3.70 1.47 19.57
N GLY A 759 2.72 2.36 19.31
CA GLY A 759 2.64 3.19 18.11
C GLY A 759 2.07 2.50 16.86
N LYS A 760 1.71 1.21 16.94
CA LYS A 760 1.02 0.48 15.89
C LYS A 760 -0.46 0.33 16.23
N SER A 761 -1.32 0.41 15.22
CA SER A 761 -2.76 0.14 15.33
C SER A 761 -3.21 -0.86 14.26
N THR A 762 -4.25 -1.64 14.56
CA THR A 762 -4.87 -2.60 13.63
C THR A 762 -6.32 -2.86 14.01
N THR A 763 -7.14 -3.21 13.02
CA THR A 763 -8.52 -3.65 13.20
C THR A 763 -8.65 -5.17 13.05
N SER A 764 -9.73 -5.74 13.57
CA SER A 764 -10.18 -7.09 13.20
C SER A 764 -10.86 -7.09 11.83
N GLN A 765 -11.15 -8.28 11.30
CA GLN A 765 -12.28 -8.40 10.37
C GLN A 765 -13.60 -8.04 11.09
N PRO A 766 -14.65 -7.60 10.37
CA PRO A 766 -15.99 -7.47 10.93
C PRO A 766 -16.44 -8.75 11.63
N SER A 767 -17.23 -8.62 12.69
CA SER A 767 -17.93 -9.77 13.28
C SER A 767 -18.96 -10.35 12.31
N GLU A 768 -19.50 -11.53 12.68
CA GLU A 768 -20.80 -11.98 12.16
C GLU A 768 -21.84 -10.86 12.24
N THR A 769 -22.82 -10.84 11.34
CA THR A 769 -23.87 -9.80 11.33
C THR A 769 -25.00 -10.16 12.30
N VAL A 770 -25.53 -9.18 13.02
CA VAL A 770 -26.77 -9.32 13.79
C VAL A 770 -27.90 -8.60 13.07
N VAL A 771 -28.91 -9.35 12.63
CA VAL A 771 -30.15 -8.79 12.06
C VAL A 771 -31.13 -8.44 13.18
N VAL A 772 -31.87 -7.34 13.04
CA VAL A 772 -32.84 -6.83 14.02
C VAL A 772 -34.09 -6.33 13.30
N ASN A 773 -35.26 -6.93 13.57
CA ASN A 773 -36.53 -6.47 12.98
C ASN A 773 -37.40 -5.78 14.04
N LEU A 774 -37.63 -4.46 13.88
CA LEU A 774 -38.28 -3.65 14.93
C LEU A 774 -39.78 -3.97 15.09
N GLN A 775 -40.44 -4.42 14.01
CA GLN A 775 -41.88 -4.72 14.02
C GLN A 775 -42.23 -6.03 14.73
N THR A 776 -41.38 -7.05 14.58
CA THR A 776 -41.56 -8.37 15.21
C THR A 776 -40.84 -8.51 16.56
N GLY A 777 -39.78 -7.73 16.77
CA GLY A 777 -38.88 -7.90 17.91
C GLY A 777 -37.93 -9.10 17.78
N ASP A 778 -37.79 -9.69 16.58
CA ASP A 778 -36.78 -10.73 16.34
C ASP A 778 -35.38 -10.12 16.19
N SER A 779 -34.37 -10.86 16.67
CA SER A 779 -32.98 -10.61 16.34
C SER A 779 -32.18 -11.91 16.41
N HIS A 780 -31.26 -12.08 15.46
CA HIS A 780 -30.43 -13.26 15.34
C HIS A 780 -29.07 -12.91 14.73
N VAL A 781 -28.03 -13.64 15.16
CA VAL A 781 -26.69 -13.60 14.55
C VAL A 781 -26.70 -14.44 13.26
N THR A 782 -26.04 -13.97 12.20
CA THR A 782 -25.96 -14.65 10.92
C THR A 782 -24.65 -14.44 10.16
N THR A 783 -24.29 -15.44 9.35
CA THR A 783 -22.98 -15.57 8.70
C THR A 783 -23.01 -15.13 7.23
N GLY A 784 -23.50 -13.92 6.97
CA GLY A 784 -23.65 -13.32 5.63
C GLY A 784 -25.10 -12.96 5.28
N MET A 785 -25.29 -11.84 4.58
CA MET A 785 -26.61 -11.23 4.33
C MET A 785 -27.52 -12.07 3.41
N ASP A 786 -26.95 -12.95 2.60
CA ASP A 786 -27.66 -13.92 1.75
C ASP A 786 -28.61 -14.85 2.56
N SER A 787 -28.39 -14.97 3.87
CA SER A 787 -29.26 -15.72 4.79
C SER A 787 -30.42 -14.90 5.39
N ALA A 788 -30.36 -13.57 5.37
CA ALA A 788 -31.45 -12.67 5.76
C ALA A 788 -32.65 -12.73 4.80
N LYS A 789 -32.49 -13.41 3.65
CA LYS A 789 -33.56 -13.72 2.69
C LYS A 789 -34.76 -14.45 3.30
N ALA A 790 -34.61 -15.08 4.49
CA ALA A 790 -35.57 -16.02 5.08
C ALA A 790 -36.27 -15.55 6.39
N ASP A 791 -37.19 -14.57 6.31
CA ASP A 791 -38.43 -14.70 7.09
C ASP A 791 -39.69 -14.10 6.43
N ALA A 792 -40.73 -14.93 6.37
CA ALA A 792 -42.11 -14.59 6.01
C ALA A 792 -43.04 -15.77 6.39
N GLY A 793 -43.06 -16.14 7.68
CA GLY A 793 -43.93 -17.20 8.21
C GLY A 793 -43.23 -18.53 8.48
N VAL A 794 -41.94 -18.49 8.80
CA VAL A 794 -41.16 -19.69 9.16
C VAL A 794 -41.57 -20.20 10.55
N SER A 795 -41.64 -21.52 10.74
CA SER A 795 -42.15 -22.15 11.98
C SER A 795 -41.32 -23.35 12.47
N GLU A 796 -41.34 -23.61 13.78
CA GLU A 796 -40.62 -24.73 14.42
C GLU A 796 -41.23 -26.09 14.03
N VAL A 797 -40.51 -26.88 13.23
CA VAL A 797 -40.90 -28.25 12.83
C VAL A 797 -40.33 -29.30 13.78
N ALA A 798 -39.17 -29.03 14.37
CA ALA A 798 -38.54 -29.87 15.38
C ALA A 798 -37.56 -29.08 16.25
N ARG A 799 -37.27 -29.60 17.44
CA ARG A 799 -36.24 -29.11 18.35
C ARG A 799 -35.41 -30.27 18.85
N TYR A 800 -34.12 -30.03 19.07
CA TYR A 800 -33.13 -31.01 19.51
C TYR A 800 -32.24 -30.41 20.59
N SER A 801 -31.68 -31.22 21.47
CA SER A 801 -30.56 -30.82 22.33
C SER A 801 -29.24 -30.88 21.55
N LEU A 802 -28.17 -30.30 22.11
CA LEU A 802 -26.83 -30.24 21.49
C LEU A 802 -26.24 -31.63 21.15
N ASP A 803 -26.69 -32.69 21.82
CA ASP A 803 -26.36 -34.10 21.55
C ASP A 803 -27.15 -34.73 20.39
N GLY A 804 -27.96 -33.95 19.67
CA GLY A 804 -28.78 -34.41 18.54
C GLY A 804 -30.08 -35.12 18.94
N ARG A 805 -30.42 -35.22 20.23
CA ARG A 805 -31.66 -35.87 20.67
C ARG A 805 -32.87 -34.95 20.45
N LYS A 806 -33.92 -35.44 19.77
CA LYS A 806 -35.17 -34.66 19.59
C LYS A 806 -35.86 -34.41 20.93
N LEU A 807 -36.20 -33.15 21.19
CA LEU A 807 -36.91 -32.65 22.35
C LEU A 807 -38.40 -32.48 22.06
N SER A 808 -39.23 -32.64 23.10
CA SER A 808 -40.70 -32.46 23.04
C SER A 808 -41.19 -31.16 23.66
N ALA A 809 -40.28 -30.38 24.25
CA ALA A 809 -40.48 -29.08 24.88
C ALA A 809 -39.12 -28.36 24.97
N PRO A 810 -39.08 -27.03 25.17
CA PRO A 810 -37.85 -26.31 25.47
C PRO A 810 -37.12 -26.89 26.70
N GLN A 811 -35.83 -27.19 26.58
CA GLN A 811 -34.97 -27.60 27.70
C GLN A 811 -33.99 -26.48 28.03
N LYS A 812 -33.68 -26.25 29.31
CA LYS A 812 -32.69 -25.25 29.73
C LYS A 812 -31.29 -25.58 29.13
N GLY A 813 -30.66 -24.58 28.53
CA GLY A 813 -29.43 -24.70 27.74
C GLY A 813 -29.65 -24.42 26.24
N ILE A 814 -28.68 -24.80 25.40
CA ILE A 814 -28.77 -24.65 23.94
C ILE A 814 -29.71 -25.69 23.36
N ASN A 815 -30.72 -25.24 22.62
CA ASN A 815 -31.60 -26.06 21.81
C ASN A 815 -31.38 -25.74 20.33
N ILE A 816 -31.27 -26.78 19.50
CA ILE A 816 -31.18 -26.68 18.05
C ILE A 816 -32.61 -26.79 17.49
N LEU A 817 -33.12 -25.71 16.92
CA LEU A 817 -34.38 -25.67 16.19
C LEU A 817 -34.16 -26.12 14.75
N ARG A 818 -35.13 -26.84 14.19
CA ARG A 818 -35.25 -27.07 12.76
C ARG A 818 -36.56 -26.45 12.27
N MET A 819 -36.43 -25.60 11.27
CA MET A 819 -37.46 -24.68 10.81
C MET A 819 -38.14 -25.18 9.52
N SER A 820 -39.27 -24.59 9.15
CA SER A 820 -40.14 -25.06 8.04
C SER A 820 -39.66 -24.72 6.63
N ASP A 821 -38.79 -23.73 6.52
CA ASP A 821 -37.93 -23.39 5.36
C ASP A 821 -36.81 -24.44 5.13
N GLY A 822 -36.48 -25.23 6.15
CA GLY A 822 -35.36 -26.17 6.18
C GLY A 822 -34.14 -25.69 6.98
N THR A 823 -34.11 -24.44 7.44
CA THR A 823 -33.00 -23.86 8.20
C THR A 823 -32.91 -24.45 9.61
N THR A 824 -31.80 -24.18 10.31
CA THR A 824 -31.51 -24.72 11.64
C THR A 824 -30.99 -23.61 12.56
N ARG A 825 -31.87 -23.03 13.39
CA ARG A 825 -31.55 -21.92 14.32
C ARG A 825 -31.07 -22.47 15.68
N LYS A 826 -30.04 -21.88 16.30
CA LYS A 826 -29.61 -22.22 17.69
C LYS A 826 -30.26 -21.26 18.67
N VAL A 827 -30.96 -21.75 19.71
CA VAL A 827 -31.64 -20.90 20.71
C VAL A 827 -31.36 -21.37 22.14
N ILE A 828 -30.86 -20.44 22.96
CA ILE A 828 -30.64 -20.65 24.40
C ILE A 828 -31.94 -20.45 25.16
N VAL A 829 -32.31 -21.42 26.00
CA VAL A 829 -33.45 -21.34 26.90
C VAL A 829 -32.94 -21.26 28.34
N LYS A 830 -33.41 -20.24 29.07
CA LYS A 830 -32.92 -19.86 30.42
C LYS A 830 -33.63 -20.61 31.54
#